data_AF-Q2MLT5-F1
#
_entry.id   AF-Q2MLT5-F1
#
_cell.length_a   1.000
_cell.length_b   1.000
_cell.length_c   1.000
_cell.angle_alpha   90.00
_cell.angle_beta   90.00
_cell.angle_gamma   90.00
#
_symmetry.space_group_name_H-M   'P 1'
#
loop_
_entity.id
_entity.type
_entity.pdbx_description
1 polymer ?
#
loop_
_entity_poly.entity_id
_entity_poly.type
_entity_poly.pdbx_seq_one_letter_code
_entity_poly.pdbx_strand_id
1 'polypeptide(L)'
;MPGSIGWTYIPGTGVWRSGKPVLTWCPTVTRHLAHYSTRGHIAARRVTIAVGDTEVTVPITDVVDGSVWTRFPVAGVGEKTVRDVLRNIVDAQAAALPLGTTTPRWEAGRLELPPADVLPAGYLAVAGEAQEWRELLRQVARSPRMALVVGLAVGGLYVRPLGRQSYTVHLPGGSSEGKTSTLRAAAAVFGDPRNSVIKPWASTQQGIPTLHRAVGTLTTFRDELGSSEYRGDRLGKMILFLMEGCERDRSDRSGGGLVESPGSWHGALISTGNASIVDQIDNEAISARVIEIEGPLSLDADHADWVRNTALIVHGHGLAAIAERGWEPKVFSTVADAMFAEIGTGTEKVARRIAWHLAMGAAGAHLLAELADVPELAADVTETARTVLAEQLRGLSERGARPGDRLLSLVADWMASNPGAFPTRQRYVSSMAGEFPLKDVCGWDLRDDDPAGDVAIIPTRLRDYAERAGITDLTIALKDLRKGGRLLTDAGKLMKRVRVGSDDPRAYTFTGLYGQPEPVPLPDPPPEASSPPRPPRRDGQNWSADPMPTTGPAAPAEGPLSPPAPCLTCGELSAWQRSGQPIHAGCDDPAPAVAVITNPPAESMIATPGPVPAAPAAPVLAAPVLAAPVLAVAADTGGLYVSGGELLDAAGALESLPAFLARVIELMPEGGSVAITADVATALGYPAAPKRAETFAEADRRKRASRKKVEPEPDPRAAIEGRAAGWLPADAGLQAWTTWRHPESGTRVHVLVIEWSGTDASSHVLITPDLSAAQACHRLTAWHRATGTPYVMTAGISGCNLLVAKRHHGRAPLRKWEPPTDCPAAGGAEHGYDHLRPESQWTEAERSASHVIGFDMRKAYLAGFAGADFAMDRLEHVGISGGFDKTRAGYWLISQPWKPFDLLPDLRGREISVSGKVAPVWVTTPRADLLLQTGMPEEMIVDAWLSPRATGHSARIGRAMAETLRDALKALSTPQSDDDAALAASLKAAYRETYGQIQRPTGSVYRQDWADTVIGHCWAAITRAVIRIGTQTGRWPVALDIDCAYYATSPAALPFDNPGFDTTDAPGKFAIKSIQTIEQFRAGRGAR
;
A
#
# COMPACT_ATOMS: atom_id res chain seq x y z
N MET A 1 -35.82 -25.95 -4.40
CA MET A 1 -35.41 -26.41 -3.05
C MET A 1 -35.37 -27.93 -3.08
N PRO A 2 -34.38 -28.60 -2.47
CA PRO A 2 -34.57 -29.96 -1.99
C PRO A 2 -35.90 -29.97 -1.21
N GLY A 3 -36.93 -30.63 -1.74
CA GLY A 3 -38.29 -30.59 -1.18
C GLY A 3 -39.24 -29.48 -1.66
N SER A 4 -38.92 -28.67 -2.68
CA SER A 4 -39.94 -27.81 -3.31
C SER A 4 -40.88 -28.66 -4.16
N ILE A 5 -42.20 -28.39 -4.05
CA ILE A 5 -43.27 -29.16 -4.68
C ILE A 5 -42.98 -29.36 -6.18
N GLY A 6 -42.89 -30.63 -6.57
CA GLY A 6 -42.67 -31.03 -7.96
C GLY A 6 -41.21 -31.05 -8.41
N TRP A 7 -40.18 -31.02 -7.56
CA TRP A 7 -38.78 -31.25 -7.97
C TRP A 7 -38.17 -32.47 -7.29
N THR A 8 -37.45 -33.30 -8.06
CA THR A 8 -36.69 -34.45 -7.56
C THR A 8 -35.31 -34.49 -8.23
N TYR A 9 -34.31 -35.07 -7.57
CA TYR A 9 -32.96 -35.21 -8.12
C TYR A 9 -32.29 -36.47 -7.59
N ILE A 10 -31.31 -36.97 -8.33
CA ILE A 10 -30.43 -38.06 -7.94
C ILE A 10 -28.99 -37.61 -8.25
N PRO A 11 -28.10 -37.44 -7.26
CA PRO A 11 -26.69 -37.06 -7.48
C PRO A 11 -26.02 -37.94 -8.56
N GLY A 12 -25.20 -37.33 -9.41
CA GLY A 12 -24.54 -37.99 -10.54
C GLY A 12 -25.47 -38.42 -11.68
N THR A 13 -26.79 -38.41 -11.50
CA THR A 13 -27.74 -39.02 -12.46
C THR A 13 -28.64 -37.99 -13.14
N GLY A 14 -29.34 -37.12 -12.42
CA GLY A 14 -30.31 -36.22 -13.07
C GLY A 14 -31.15 -35.37 -12.14
N VAL A 15 -31.91 -34.44 -12.73
CA VAL A 15 -32.87 -33.55 -12.06
C VAL A 15 -34.19 -33.57 -12.83
N TRP A 16 -35.32 -33.74 -12.13
CA TRP A 16 -36.66 -33.82 -12.69
C TRP A 16 -37.61 -32.78 -12.07
N ARG A 17 -38.56 -32.30 -12.87
CA ARG A 17 -39.67 -31.44 -12.45
C ARG A 17 -41.01 -32.08 -12.83
N SER A 18 -41.84 -32.39 -11.83
CA SER A 18 -43.14 -33.04 -11.95
C SER A 18 -43.07 -34.31 -12.81
N GLY A 19 -42.02 -35.12 -12.59
CA GLY A 19 -41.75 -36.36 -13.32
C GLY A 19 -41.09 -36.19 -14.69
N LYS A 20 -40.91 -34.97 -15.22
CA LYS A 20 -40.21 -34.72 -16.48
C LYS A 20 -38.73 -34.40 -16.25
N PRO A 21 -37.78 -35.00 -17.00
CA PRO A 21 -36.36 -34.69 -16.85
C PRO A 21 -36.09 -33.25 -17.28
N VAL A 22 -35.41 -32.50 -16.41
CA VAL A 22 -34.94 -31.12 -16.64
C VAL A 22 -33.45 -31.11 -16.94
N LEU A 23 -32.68 -31.94 -16.23
CA LEU A 23 -31.28 -32.22 -16.52
C LEU A 23 -31.06 -33.73 -16.51
N THR A 24 -30.30 -34.23 -17.48
CA THR A 24 -29.87 -35.64 -17.58
C THR A 24 -28.60 -35.93 -16.78
N TRP A 25 -28.21 -35.01 -15.90
CA TRP A 25 -27.06 -35.10 -15.01
C TRP A 25 -27.35 -34.28 -13.75
N CYS A 26 -26.61 -34.55 -12.67
CA CYS A 26 -26.70 -33.82 -11.42
C CYS A 26 -25.32 -33.74 -10.77
N PRO A 27 -24.89 -32.58 -10.24
CA PRO A 27 -23.58 -32.46 -9.62
C PRO A 27 -23.48 -33.28 -8.34
N THR A 28 -22.27 -33.76 -8.07
CA THR A 28 -21.89 -34.35 -6.78
C THR A 28 -20.88 -33.43 -6.09
N VAL A 29 -21.10 -33.12 -4.82
CA VAL A 29 -20.12 -32.37 -4.02
C VAL A 29 -19.25 -33.38 -3.27
N THR A 30 -17.94 -33.31 -3.45
CA THR A 30 -16.98 -34.25 -2.87
C THR A 30 -16.20 -33.65 -1.70
N ARG A 31 -16.07 -32.31 -1.65
CA ARG A 31 -15.38 -31.58 -0.57
C ARG A 31 -16.07 -30.29 -0.22
N HIS A 32 -16.02 -29.94 1.06
CA HIS A 32 -16.46 -28.64 1.59
C HIS A 32 -15.31 -28.03 2.38
N LEU A 33 -14.83 -26.87 1.94
CA LEU A 33 -13.63 -26.22 2.48
C LEU A 33 -13.95 -24.80 2.94
N ALA A 34 -13.32 -24.39 4.04
CA ALA A 34 -13.40 -23.04 4.57
C ALA A 34 -12.02 -22.36 4.55
N HIS A 35 -12.04 -21.10 4.14
CA HIS A 35 -10.97 -20.17 4.40
C HIS A 35 -11.29 -19.39 5.67
N TYR A 36 -10.34 -19.35 6.61
CA TYR A 36 -10.52 -18.68 7.88
C TYR A 36 -9.81 -17.32 7.87
N SER A 37 -10.45 -16.31 8.45
CA SER A 37 -9.86 -15.02 8.68
C SER A 37 -8.80 -15.09 9.80
N THR A 38 -8.08 -13.99 9.99
CA THR A 38 -7.07 -13.87 11.05
C THR A 38 -7.66 -14.06 12.45
N ARG A 39 -8.95 -13.72 12.62
CA ARG A 39 -9.72 -13.90 13.86
C ARG A 39 -10.38 -15.29 13.99
N GLY A 40 -10.19 -16.17 13.02
CA GLY A 40 -10.71 -17.54 13.06
C GLY A 40 -12.17 -17.68 12.58
N HIS A 41 -12.76 -16.64 12.00
CA HIS A 41 -14.09 -16.73 11.37
C HIS A 41 -13.99 -17.29 9.94
N ILE A 42 -15.02 -17.97 9.45
CA ILE A 42 -15.04 -18.41 8.04
C ILE A 42 -15.25 -17.19 7.15
N ALA A 43 -14.19 -16.77 6.46
CA ALA A 43 -14.20 -15.62 5.54
C ALA A 43 -14.71 -16.00 4.14
N ALA A 44 -14.45 -17.24 3.70
CA ALA A 44 -14.94 -17.76 2.42
C ALA A 44 -15.10 -19.27 2.47
N ARG A 45 -15.95 -19.81 1.60
CA ARG A 45 -16.13 -21.25 1.42
C ARG A 45 -15.82 -21.66 -0.01
N ARG A 46 -15.27 -22.85 -0.17
CA ARG A 46 -15.06 -23.52 -1.45
C ARG A 46 -15.69 -24.90 -1.41
N VAL A 47 -16.14 -25.35 -2.56
CA VAL A 47 -16.68 -26.70 -2.75
C VAL A 47 -16.01 -27.34 -3.95
N THR A 48 -15.77 -28.64 -3.87
CA THR A 48 -15.33 -29.43 -5.02
C THR A 48 -16.57 -30.08 -5.63
N ILE A 49 -16.83 -29.74 -6.89
CA ILE A 49 -18.01 -30.18 -7.64
C ILE A 49 -17.55 -31.12 -8.76
N ALA A 50 -18.15 -32.30 -8.82
CA ALA A 50 -17.97 -33.27 -9.88
C ALA A 50 -19.23 -33.38 -10.75
N VAL A 51 -19.04 -33.38 -12.08
CA VAL A 51 -20.07 -33.64 -13.09
C VAL A 51 -19.46 -34.53 -14.18
N GLY A 52 -19.89 -35.79 -14.25
CA GLY A 52 -19.21 -36.79 -15.09
C GLY A 52 -17.77 -36.99 -14.63
N ASP A 53 -16.82 -36.96 -15.56
CA ASP A 53 -15.38 -37.11 -15.29
C ASP A 53 -14.68 -35.79 -14.93
N THR A 54 -15.40 -34.67 -14.98
CA THR A 54 -14.85 -33.35 -14.65
C THR A 54 -15.08 -33.04 -13.18
N GLU A 55 -14.02 -32.71 -12.45
CA GLU A 55 -14.09 -32.28 -11.05
C GLU A 55 -13.35 -30.94 -10.87
N VAL A 56 -13.96 -29.96 -10.20
CA VAL A 56 -13.39 -28.63 -10.02
C VAL A 56 -13.66 -28.07 -8.62
N THR A 57 -12.62 -27.57 -7.95
CA THR A 57 -12.73 -26.85 -6.68
C THR A 57 -12.98 -25.35 -6.91
N VAL A 58 -14.17 -24.87 -6.57
CA VAL A 58 -14.60 -23.48 -6.80
C VAL A 58 -15.06 -22.75 -5.54
N PRO A 59 -14.97 -21.41 -5.49
CA PRO A 59 -15.67 -20.62 -4.48
C PRO A 59 -17.19 -20.88 -4.52
N ILE A 60 -17.85 -20.87 -3.36
CA ILE A 60 -19.31 -21.03 -3.31
C ILE A 60 -20.05 -19.88 -4.01
N THR A 61 -19.41 -18.71 -4.14
CA THR A 61 -19.93 -17.56 -4.89
C THR A 61 -20.14 -17.87 -6.38
N ASP A 62 -19.24 -18.66 -6.97
CA ASP A 62 -19.34 -19.06 -8.39
C ASP A 62 -20.54 -20.00 -8.62
N VAL A 63 -20.97 -20.71 -7.58
CA VAL A 63 -22.19 -21.53 -7.58
C VAL A 63 -23.43 -20.63 -7.47
N VAL A 64 -23.36 -19.60 -6.62
CA VAL A 64 -24.45 -18.64 -6.39
C VAL A 64 -24.77 -17.81 -7.63
N ASP A 65 -23.75 -17.28 -8.31
CA ASP A 65 -23.92 -16.52 -9.55
C ASP A 65 -24.10 -17.41 -10.79
N GLY A 66 -23.75 -18.69 -10.67
CA GLY A 66 -23.85 -19.71 -11.70
C GLY A 66 -22.74 -19.68 -12.75
N SER A 67 -21.66 -18.92 -12.52
CA SER A 67 -20.48 -18.89 -13.40
C SER A 67 -19.74 -20.24 -13.43
N VAL A 68 -19.83 -21.02 -12.34
CA VAL A 68 -19.21 -22.36 -12.25
C VAL A 68 -19.64 -23.28 -13.40
N TRP A 69 -20.89 -23.18 -13.84
CA TRP A 69 -21.47 -24.10 -14.81
C TRP A 69 -20.84 -23.97 -16.21
N THR A 70 -20.15 -22.87 -16.50
CA THR A 70 -19.38 -22.71 -17.76
C THR A 70 -18.15 -23.62 -17.84
N ARG A 71 -17.69 -24.15 -16.70
CA ARG A 71 -16.53 -25.07 -16.62
C ARG A 71 -16.90 -26.52 -16.92
N PHE A 72 -18.19 -26.82 -17.05
CA PHE A 72 -18.70 -28.15 -17.36
C PHE A 72 -19.39 -28.11 -18.73
N PRO A 73 -19.08 -29.05 -19.65
CA PRO A 73 -19.66 -29.08 -20.98
C PRO A 73 -21.09 -29.66 -20.94
N VAL A 74 -22.09 -28.88 -20.52
CA VAL A 74 -23.46 -29.41 -20.32
C VAL A 74 -24.57 -28.47 -20.82
N ALA A 75 -25.40 -29.01 -21.72
CA ALA A 75 -26.63 -28.38 -22.20
C ALA A 75 -27.66 -28.26 -21.05
N GLY A 76 -28.33 -27.11 -20.93
CA GLY A 76 -29.52 -26.95 -20.06
C GLY A 76 -29.37 -26.06 -18.82
N VAL A 77 -28.22 -25.41 -18.56
CA VAL A 77 -28.02 -24.56 -17.36
C VAL A 77 -28.41 -23.09 -17.55
N GLY A 78 -28.94 -22.73 -18.73
CA GLY A 78 -29.30 -21.35 -19.07
C GLY A 78 -30.48 -20.80 -18.26
N GLU A 79 -31.42 -21.66 -17.85
CA GLU A 79 -32.61 -21.23 -17.12
C GLU A 79 -32.28 -20.89 -15.66
N LYS A 80 -32.70 -19.71 -15.19
CA LYS A 80 -32.46 -19.24 -13.82
C LYS A 80 -32.98 -20.23 -12.76
N THR A 81 -34.16 -20.79 -12.98
CA THR A 81 -34.81 -21.75 -12.08
C THR A 81 -33.96 -23.02 -11.90
N VAL A 82 -33.34 -23.51 -12.98
CA VAL A 82 -32.43 -24.66 -12.96
C VAL A 82 -31.16 -24.33 -12.17
N ARG A 83 -30.57 -23.14 -12.37
CA ARG A 83 -29.43 -22.68 -11.58
C ARG A 83 -29.73 -22.56 -10.09
N ASP A 84 -30.91 -22.04 -9.74
CA ASP A 84 -31.35 -21.96 -8.34
C ASP A 84 -31.53 -23.36 -7.72
N VAL A 85 -32.02 -24.35 -8.47
CA VAL A 85 -32.12 -25.74 -8.01
C VAL A 85 -30.74 -26.35 -7.80
N LEU A 86 -29.83 -26.20 -8.76
CA LEU A 86 -28.45 -26.70 -8.66
C LEU A 86 -27.69 -26.09 -7.47
N ARG A 87 -27.84 -24.77 -7.23
CA ARG A 87 -27.28 -24.10 -6.04
C ARG A 87 -27.74 -24.81 -4.76
N ASN A 88 -29.04 -25.01 -4.62
CA ASN A 88 -29.58 -25.64 -3.40
C ASN A 88 -29.13 -27.10 -3.25
N ILE A 89 -28.92 -27.84 -4.35
CA ILE A 89 -28.38 -29.21 -4.31
C ILE A 89 -26.94 -29.18 -3.81
N VAL A 90 -26.11 -28.27 -4.33
CA VAL A 90 -24.72 -28.09 -3.89
C VAL A 90 -24.66 -27.73 -2.40
N ASP A 91 -25.48 -26.77 -1.95
CA ASP A 91 -25.53 -26.37 -0.53
C ASP A 91 -25.92 -27.54 0.39
N ALA A 92 -26.92 -28.34 -0.02
CA ALA A 92 -27.38 -29.50 0.74
C ALA A 92 -26.31 -30.60 0.83
N GLN A 93 -25.64 -30.92 -0.29
CA GLN A 93 -24.57 -31.91 -0.28
C GLN A 93 -23.35 -31.42 0.51
N ALA A 94 -22.97 -30.14 0.37
CA ALA A 94 -21.85 -29.56 1.13
C ALA A 94 -22.10 -29.56 2.65
N ALA A 95 -23.34 -29.33 3.09
CA ALA A 95 -23.72 -29.37 4.51
C ALA A 95 -23.60 -30.77 5.14
N ALA A 96 -23.60 -31.84 4.33
CA ALA A 96 -23.43 -33.21 4.79
C ALA A 96 -21.97 -33.66 4.89
N LEU A 97 -21.01 -32.85 4.40
CA LEU A 97 -19.58 -33.16 4.40
C LEU A 97 -18.86 -32.48 5.58
N PRO A 98 -17.76 -33.07 6.10
CA PRO A 98 -16.90 -32.41 7.05
C PRO A 98 -16.27 -31.15 6.43
N LEU A 99 -16.13 -30.10 7.23
CA LEU A 99 -15.56 -28.84 6.79
C LEU A 99 -14.03 -28.88 6.91
N GLY A 100 -13.33 -28.93 5.77
CA GLY A 100 -11.87 -28.84 5.70
C GLY A 100 -11.36 -27.41 5.61
N THR A 101 -10.04 -27.22 5.67
CA THR A 101 -9.39 -25.90 5.49
C THR A 101 -8.93 -25.69 4.04
N THR A 102 -8.84 -24.42 3.61
CA THR A 102 -8.18 -24.04 2.34
C THR A 102 -6.74 -23.57 2.51
N THR A 103 -6.29 -23.34 3.75
CA THR A 103 -4.94 -22.89 4.07
C THR A 103 -4.37 -23.68 5.24
N PRO A 104 -3.05 -23.95 5.27
CA PRO A 104 -2.39 -24.68 6.35
C PRO A 104 -2.55 -23.93 7.67
N ARG A 105 -2.98 -24.63 8.73
CA ARG A 105 -3.24 -24.03 10.06
C ARG A 105 -2.99 -25.04 11.17
N TRP A 106 -2.70 -24.51 12.36
CA TRP A 106 -2.67 -25.33 13.57
C TRP A 106 -4.05 -25.42 14.20
N GLU A 107 -4.49 -26.64 14.51
CA GLU A 107 -5.76 -26.92 15.16
C GLU A 107 -5.61 -28.13 16.08
N ALA A 108 -6.15 -28.03 17.29
CA ALA A 108 -6.06 -29.09 18.31
C ALA A 108 -4.64 -29.68 18.50
N GLY A 109 -3.60 -28.84 18.40
CA GLY A 109 -2.20 -29.26 18.58
C GLY A 109 -1.56 -29.92 17.34
N ARG A 110 -2.25 -30.02 16.21
CA ARG A 110 -1.74 -30.61 14.96
C ARG A 110 -1.73 -29.59 13.81
N LEU A 111 -0.85 -29.83 12.83
CA LEU A 111 -0.80 -29.06 11.60
C LEU A 111 -1.80 -29.64 10.59
N GLU A 112 -2.93 -28.96 10.43
CA GLU A 112 -3.94 -29.30 9.44
C GLU A 112 -3.52 -28.76 8.06
N LEU A 113 -3.44 -29.67 7.10
CA LEU A 113 -3.09 -29.36 5.71
C LEU A 113 -4.34 -29.40 4.82
N PRO A 114 -4.52 -28.41 3.94
CA PRO A 114 -5.58 -28.47 2.94
C PRO A 114 -5.22 -29.50 1.85
N PRO A 115 -6.18 -29.88 0.99
CA PRO A 115 -5.88 -30.61 -0.23
C PRO A 115 -4.82 -29.90 -1.10
N ALA A 116 -3.94 -30.64 -1.75
CA ALA A 116 -2.84 -30.08 -2.54
C ALA A 116 -3.31 -29.17 -3.69
N ASP A 117 -4.47 -29.45 -4.28
CA ASP A 117 -5.05 -28.70 -5.42
C ASP A 117 -5.49 -27.26 -5.07
N VAL A 118 -5.62 -26.93 -3.78
CA VAL A 118 -5.95 -25.56 -3.34
C VAL A 118 -4.74 -24.75 -2.88
N LEU A 119 -3.56 -25.37 -2.79
CA LEU A 119 -2.30 -24.68 -2.50
C LEU A 119 -1.63 -24.21 -3.81
N PRO A 120 -0.69 -23.25 -3.72
CA PRO A 120 0.21 -22.99 -4.83
C PRO A 120 0.89 -24.28 -5.30
N ALA A 121 0.95 -24.46 -6.62
CA ALA A 121 1.46 -25.69 -7.23
C ALA A 121 2.82 -26.11 -6.65
N GLY A 122 2.98 -27.40 -6.38
CA GLY A 122 4.18 -28.05 -5.86
C GLY A 122 4.19 -28.29 -4.36
N TYR A 123 3.55 -27.45 -3.55
CA TYR A 123 3.40 -27.76 -2.12
C TYR A 123 2.57 -29.04 -1.96
N LEU A 124 2.96 -29.90 -1.02
CA LEU A 124 2.36 -31.22 -0.78
C LEU A 124 2.49 -32.23 -1.93
N ALA A 125 3.20 -31.89 -3.02
CA ALA A 125 3.62 -32.91 -3.98
C ALA A 125 4.60 -33.86 -3.29
N VAL A 126 4.38 -35.16 -3.43
CA VAL A 126 5.27 -36.20 -2.88
C VAL A 126 5.82 -37.02 -4.04
N ALA A 127 7.14 -37.23 -4.05
CA ALA A 127 7.82 -38.06 -5.04
C ALA A 127 9.02 -38.78 -4.41
N GLY A 128 9.40 -39.91 -4.99
CA GLY A 128 10.45 -40.79 -4.47
C GLY A 128 10.01 -41.58 -3.24
N GLU A 129 10.89 -42.45 -2.77
CA GLU A 129 10.64 -43.34 -1.63
C GLU A 129 11.14 -42.75 -0.31
N ALA A 130 10.51 -43.13 0.80
CA ALA A 130 10.89 -42.66 2.14
C ALA A 130 12.36 -42.96 2.48
N GLN A 131 12.91 -44.06 1.96
CA GLN A 131 14.32 -44.43 2.19
C GLN A 131 15.29 -43.50 1.45
N GLU A 132 14.93 -43.06 0.23
CA GLU A 132 15.72 -42.10 -0.54
C GLU A 132 15.68 -40.72 0.13
N TRP A 133 14.54 -40.37 0.75
CA TRP A 133 14.40 -39.14 1.51
C TRP A 133 15.31 -39.11 2.73
N ARG A 134 15.41 -40.23 3.47
CA ARG A 134 16.38 -40.38 4.56
C ARG A 134 17.81 -40.20 4.08
N GLU A 135 18.14 -40.73 2.92
CA GLU A 135 19.49 -40.58 2.36
C GLU A 135 19.79 -39.13 2.00
N LEU A 136 18.82 -38.41 1.42
CA LEU A 136 18.95 -36.97 1.21
C LEU A 136 19.21 -36.22 2.52
N LEU A 137 18.49 -36.55 3.59
CA LEU A 137 18.71 -35.94 4.91
C LEU A 137 20.07 -36.30 5.51
N ARG A 138 20.60 -37.51 5.30
CA ARG A 138 21.97 -37.87 5.71
C ARG A 138 23.01 -37.05 4.98
N GLN A 139 22.85 -36.81 3.68
CA GLN A 139 23.78 -35.95 2.94
C GLN A 139 23.69 -34.49 3.40
N VAL A 140 22.46 -33.99 3.64
CA VAL A 140 22.25 -32.66 4.26
C VAL A 140 22.97 -32.56 5.61
N ALA A 141 22.88 -33.60 6.46
CA ALA A 141 23.50 -33.63 7.79
C ALA A 141 25.04 -33.48 7.75
N ARG A 142 25.69 -33.90 6.65
CA ARG A 142 27.14 -33.72 6.48
C ARG A 142 27.57 -32.26 6.36
N SER A 143 26.63 -31.34 6.09
CA SER A 143 26.85 -29.89 6.14
C SER A 143 25.99 -29.27 7.24
N PRO A 144 26.55 -28.98 8.43
CA PRO A 144 25.78 -28.45 9.56
C PRO A 144 25.05 -27.13 9.24
N ARG A 145 25.63 -26.26 8.40
CA ARG A 145 24.95 -25.04 7.91
C ARG A 145 23.75 -25.35 7.02
N MET A 146 23.86 -26.35 6.14
CA MET A 146 22.74 -26.81 5.32
C MET A 146 21.63 -27.43 6.19
N ALA A 147 22.01 -28.29 7.15
CA ALA A 147 21.10 -28.87 8.13
C ALA A 147 20.37 -27.79 8.95
N LEU A 148 21.09 -26.75 9.39
CA LEU A 148 20.49 -25.61 10.08
C LEU A 148 19.48 -24.85 9.19
N VAL A 149 19.74 -24.66 7.89
CA VAL A 149 18.78 -24.01 6.98
C VAL A 149 17.52 -24.87 6.80
N VAL A 150 17.67 -26.19 6.66
CA VAL A 150 16.53 -27.12 6.62
C VAL A 150 15.74 -27.09 7.94
N GLY A 151 16.44 -27.07 9.07
CA GLY A 151 15.85 -26.92 10.38
C GLY A 151 15.10 -25.60 10.56
N LEU A 152 15.67 -24.48 10.09
CA LEU A 152 15.03 -23.16 10.07
C LEU A 152 13.80 -23.12 9.18
N ALA A 153 13.79 -23.87 8.08
CA ALA A 153 12.59 -24.03 7.26
C ALA A 153 11.49 -24.78 8.04
N VAL A 154 11.82 -25.87 8.75
CA VAL A 154 10.86 -26.61 9.58
C VAL A 154 10.39 -25.79 10.78
N GLY A 155 11.28 -25.07 11.46
CA GLY A 155 10.95 -24.19 12.58
C GLY A 155 9.95 -23.10 12.20
N GLY A 156 9.93 -22.68 10.93
CA GLY A 156 8.95 -21.76 10.38
C GLY A 156 7.50 -22.22 10.59
N LEU A 157 7.24 -23.53 10.55
CA LEU A 157 5.90 -24.10 10.76
C LEU A 157 5.34 -23.79 12.16
N TYR A 158 6.20 -23.61 13.16
CA TYR A 158 5.81 -23.43 14.56
C TYR A 158 5.75 -21.96 14.99
N VAL A 159 6.05 -21.01 14.11
CA VAL A 159 6.03 -19.57 14.43
C VAL A 159 4.66 -19.13 14.93
N ARG A 160 3.59 -19.47 14.20
CA ARG A 160 2.21 -19.08 14.54
C ARG A 160 1.72 -19.65 15.87
N PRO A 161 1.75 -20.98 16.11
CA PRO A 161 1.21 -21.56 17.34
C PRO A 161 2.01 -21.17 18.59
N LEU A 162 3.26 -20.73 18.43
CA LEU A 162 4.10 -20.25 19.52
C LEU A 162 4.01 -18.72 19.74
N GLY A 163 3.22 -18.00 18.94
CA GLY A 163 3.12 -16.54 19.02
C GLY A 163 4.45 -15.83 18.74
N ARG A 164 5.33 -16.46 17.96
CA ARG A 164 6.66 -15.91 17.61
C ARG A 164 6.56 -15.04 16.36
N GLN A 165 7.58 -14.22 16.15
CA GLN A 165 7.70 -13.42 14.94
C GLN A 165 8.20 -14.28 13.78
N SER A 166 7.66 -14.03 12.59
CA SER A 166 8.21 -14.56 11.35
C SER A 166 9.63 -14.03 11.14
N TYR A 167 10.45 -14.81 10.43
CA TYR A 167 11.83 -14.45 10.13
C TYR A 167 12.20 -14.78 8.68
N THR A 168 13.23 -14.11 8.19
CA THR A 168 13.85 -14.38 6.89
C THR A 168 15.19 -15.06 7.12
N VAL A 169 15.46 -16.16 6.43
CA VAL A 169 16.79 -16.75 6.31
C VAL A 169 17.30 -16.37 4.93
N HIS A 170 18.41 -15.66 4.87
CA HIS A 170 19.06 -15.29 3.63
C HIS A 170 20.40 -16.01 3.48
N LEU A 171 20.65 -16.50 2.28
CA LEU A 171 21.90 -17.14 1.89
C LEU A 171 22.63 -16.17 0.94
N PRO A 172 23.45 -15.23 1.46
CA PRO A 172 24.32 -14.38 0.65
C PRO A 172 25.60 -15.14 0.24
N GLY A 173 26.36 -14.61 -0.72
CA GLY A 173 27.66 -15.16 -1.12
C GLY A 173 27.87 -15.25 -2.64
N GLY A 174 29.03 -15.73 -3.08
CA GLY A 174 29.39 -15.86 -4.49
C GLY A 174 28.65 -17.00 -5.21
N SER A 175 28.69 -17.01 -6.55
CA SER A 175 28.16 -18.15 -7.32
C SER A 175 28.95 -19.42 -6.96
N SER A 176 28.26 -20.57 -6.94
CA SER A 176 28.84 -21.91 -6.68
C SER A 176 29.17 -22.26 -5.21
N GLU A 177 28.59 -21.56 -4.22
CA GLU A 177 28.77 -21.89 -2.78
C GLU A 177 27.70 -22.84 -2.21
N GLY A 178 26.90 -23.49 -3.06
CA GLY A 178 25.84 -24.43 -2.65
C GLY A 178 24.49 -23.80 -2.30
N LYS A 179 24.31 -22.48 -2.45
CA LYS A 179 23.07 -21.74 -2.12
C LYS A 179 21.79 -22.37 -2.70
N THR A 180 21.77 -22.59 -4.02
CA THR A 180 20.60 -23.16 -4.72
C THR A 180 20.35 -24.61 -4.32
N SER A 181 21.41 -25.39 -4.06
CA SER A 181 21.29 -26.77 -3.58
C SER A 181 20.67 -26.82 -2.19
N THR A 182 21.13 -25.97 -1.27
CA THR A 182 20.55 -25.81 0.07
C THR A 182 19.09 -25.34 0.01
N LEU A 183 18.77 -24.36 -0.83
CA LEU A 183 17.41 -23.88 -1.02
C LEU A 183 16.47 -25.00 -1.50
N ARG A 184 16.94 -25.84 -2.43
CA ARG A 184 16.18 -26.99 -2.95
C ARG A 184 16.03 -28.11 -1.92
N ALA A 185 17.06 -28.41 -1.13
CA ALA A 185 16.96 -29.38 -0.04
C ALA A 185 15.93 -28.95 1.00
N ALA A 186 15.92 -27.67 1.39
CA ALA A 186 14.93 -27.12 2.31
C ALA A 186 13.52 -27.12 1.70
N ALA A 187 13.36 -26.76 0.42
CA ALA A 187 12.08 -26.80 -0.27
C ALA A 187 11.53 -28.23 -0.46
N ALA A 188 12.41 -29.22 -0.66
CA ALA A 188 12.04 -30.63 -0.81
C ALA A 188 11.36 -31.21 0.43
N VAL A 189 11.55 -30.62 1.62
CA VAL A 189 10.76 -30.97 2.81
C VAL A 189 9.26 -30.72 2.57
N PHE A 190 8.91 -29.64 1.87
CA PHE A 190 7.55 -29.11 1.73
C PHE A 190 6.83 -29.57 0.45
N GLY A 191 7.60 -29.95 -0.58
CA GLY A 191 7.06 -30.41 -1.86
C GLY A 191 8.06 -30.21 -2.99
N ASP A 192 7.56 -30.14 -4.23
CA ASP A 192 8.38 -30.10 -5.43
C ASP A 192 9.26 -28.83 -5.52
N PRO A 193 10.60 -28.95 -5.39
CA PRO A 193 11.51 -27.80 -5.32
C PRO A 193 11.88 -27.23 -6.70
N ARG A 194 11.16 -27.61 -7.78
CA ARG A 194 11.22 -26.91 -9.07
C ARG A 194 10.60 -25.50 -8.95
N ASN A 195 10.28 -24.89 -10.09
CA ASN A 195 9.68 -23.55 -10.19
C ASN A 195 8.24 -23.47 -9.60
N SER A 196 7.79 -24.52 -8.91
CA SER A 196 6.51 -24.72 -8.25
C SER A 196 6.56 -24.18 -6.81
N VAL A 197 7.36 -24.77 -5.91
CA VAL A 197 7.53 -24.30 -4.52
C VAL A 197 8.49 -23.11 -4.44
N ILE A 198 9.62 -23.18 -5.17
CA ILE A 198 10.60 -22.11 -5.23
C ILE A 198 10.16 -21.08 -6.26
N LYS A 199 10.05 -19.81 -5.84
CA LYS A 199 9.66 -18.70 -6.72
C LYS A 199 10.78 -17.66 -6.84
N PRO A 200 10.99 -17.02 -8.00
CA PRO A 200 11.96 -15.93 -8.07
C PRO A 200 11.52 -14.73 -7.22
N TRP A 201 12.48 -13.88 -6.85
CA TRP A 201 12.17 -12.55 -6.32
C TRP A 201 11.55 -11.61 -7.36
N ALA A 202 11.77 -11.87 -8.66
CA ALA A 202 11.12 -11.17 -9.77
C ALA A 202 9.60 -11.44 -9.77
N SER A 203 8.86 -10.58 -9.09
CA SER A 203 7.40 -10.66 -8.92
C SER A 203 6.83 -9.26 -8.73
N THR A 204 5.53 -9.10 -8.99
CA THR A 204 4.82 -7.86 -8.67
C THR A 204 4.77 -7.62 -7.16
N GLN A 205 4.60 -6.36 -6.73
CA GLN A 205 4.52 -5.97 -5.31
C GLN A 205 3.40 -6.69 -4.53
N GLN A 206 2.34 -7.13 -5.21
CA GLN A 206 1.26 -7.89 -4.59
C GLN A 206 1.39 -9.41 -4.79
N GLY A 207 2.15 -9.87 -5.79
CA GLY A 207 2.38 -11.30 -6.02
C GLY A 207 3.10 -11.95 -4.84
N ILE A 208 4.09 -11.27 -4.25
CA ILE A 208 4.85 -11.80 -3.12
C ILE A 208 3.94 -12.05 -1.90
N PRO A 209 3.22 -11.05 -1.35
CA PRO A 209 2.35 -11.26 -0.19
C PRO A 209 1.16 -12.19 -0.47
N THR A 210 0.67 -12.24 -1.70
CA THR A 210 -0.46 -13.13 -2.07
C THR A 210 -0.07 -14.60 -1.95
N LEU A 211 1.13 -14.95 -2.43
CA LEU A 211 1.67 -16.30 -2.26
C LEU A 211 1.83 -16.66 -0.78
N HIS A 212 2.38 -15.76 0.03
CA HIS A 212 2.59 -15.97 1.46
C HIS A 212 1.25 -16.26 2.17
N ARG A 213 0.22 -15.43 1.96
CA ARG A 213 -1.12 -15.67 2.55
C ARG A 213 -1.72 -17.02 2.13
N ALA A 214 -1.50 -17.44 0.88
CA ALA A 214 -2.02 -18.71 0.38
C ALA A 214 -1.39 -19.94 1.07
N VAL A 215 -0.15 -19.83 1.55
CA VAL A 215 0.53 -20.92 2.25
C VAL A 215 0.42 -20.84 3.77
N GLY A 216 -0.14 -19.76 4.33
CA GLY A 216 -0.50 -19.64 5.75
C GLY A 216 0.71 -19.75 6.68
N THR A 217 0.93 -20.93 7.27
CA THR A 217 2.05 -21.18 8.18
C THR A 217 3.24 -21.89 7.53
N LEU A 218 3.13 -22.29 6.26
CA LEU A 218 4.24 -22.97 5.57
C LEU A 218 5.36 -21.99 5.22
N THR A 219 6.58 -22.53 5.21
CA THR A 219 7.79 -21.82 4.82
C THR A 219 7.76 -21.51 3.33
N THR A 220 8.20 -20.30 2.97
CA THR A 220 8.28 -19.84 1.58
C THR A 220 9.72 -19.80 1.10
N PHE A 221 9.92 -20.04 -0.20
CA PHE A 221 11.25 -20.15 -0.79
C PHE A 221 11.39 -19.18 -1.96
N ARG A 222 12.42 -18.34 -1.92
CA ARG A 222 12.72 -17.41 -3.00
C ARG A 222 14.16 -17.45 -3.48
N ASP A 223 14.30 -17.59 -4.79
CA ASP A 223 15.61 -17.65 -5.42
C ASP A 223 15.99 -16.31 -6.07
N GLU A 224 17.28 -16.01 -6.01
CA GLU A 224 17.97 -14.93 -6.70
C GLU A 224 17.38 -13.53 -6.45
N LEU A 225 17.61 -12.98 -5.25
CA LEU A 225 17.25 -11.59 -4.92
C LEU A 225 17.84 -10.58 -5.93
N GLY A 226 19.01 -10.90 -6.51
CA GLY A 226 19.69 -10.18 -7.58
C GLY A 226 18.81 -9.89 -8.80
N SER A 227 17.88 -10.78 -9.12
CA SER A 227 17.00 -10.70 -10.30
C SER A 227 15.81 -9.72 -10.16
N SER A 228 15.63 -9.11 -8.99
CA SER A 228 14.50 -8.23 -8.70
C SER A 228 14.87 -6.76 -8.52
N GLU A 229 13.87 -5.88 -8.60
CA GLU A 229 14.02 -4.45 -8.28
C GLU A 229 14.08 -4.14 -6.77
N TYR A 230 14.01 -5.16 -5.90
CA TYR A 230 14.01 -4.94 -4.45
C TYR A 230 15.41 -4.67 -3.92
N ARG A 231 15.70 -3.39 -3.66
CA ARG A 231 16.95 -2.90 -3.05
C ARG A 231 16.65 -1.87 -1.96
N GLY A 232 17.59 -1.70 -1.04
CA GLY A 232 17.52 -0.67 0.01
C GLY A 232 16.21 -0.66 0.79
N ASP A 233 15.65 0.54 1.01
CA ASP A 233 14.40 0.75 1.74
C ASP A 233 13.19 -0.03 1.15
N ARG A 234 13.13 -0.24 -0.17
CA ARG A 234 12.04 -1.01 -0.79
C ARG A 234 12.08 -2.49 -0.37
N LEU A 235 13.28 -3.06 -0.32
CA LEU A 235 13.50 -4.42 0.20
C LEU A 235 13.16 -4.48 1.69
N GLY A 236 13.61 -3.49 2.48
CA GLY A 236 13.32 -3.43 3.91
C GLY A 236 11.84 -3.36 4.24
N LYS A 237 11.08 -2.52 3.54
CA LYS A 237 9.61 -2.44 3.67
C LYS A 237 8.92 -3.74 3.28
N MET A 238 9.39 -4.43 2.24
CA MET A 238 8.83 -5.73 1.86
C MET A 238 9.10 -6.77 2.94
N ILE A 239 10.33 -6.88 3.43
CA ILE A 239 10.69 -7.83 4.50
C ILE A 239 9.85 -7.56 5.75
N LEU A 240 9.79 -6.31 6.23
CA LEU A 240 8.94 -5.96 7.39
C LEU A 240 7.49 -6.38 7.17
N PHE A 241 6.92 -6.04 6.01
CA PHE A 241 5.54 -6.37 5.70
C PHE A 241 5.27 -7.89 5.69
N LEU A 242 6.21 -8.69 5.18
CA LEU A 242 6.12 -10.15 5.24
C LEU A 242 6.23 -10.64 6.69
N MET A 243 7.19 -10.11 7.45
CA MET A 243 7.45 -10.55 8.83
C MET A 243 6.31 -10.18 9.80
N GLU A 244 5.51 -9.17 9.44
CA GLU A 244 4.35 -8.70 10.19
C GLU A 244 3.03 -9.40 9.80
N GLY A 245 3.11 -10.55 9.12
CA GLY A 245 1.91 -11.35 8.84
C GLY A 245 1.34 -11.19 7.43
N CYS A 246 1.94 -10.33 6.58
CA CYS A 246 1.31 -9.85 5.35
C CYS A 246 -0.09 -9.25 5.58
N GLU A 247 -0.40 -8.80 6.80
CA GLU A 247 -1.71 -8.31 7.17
C GLU A 247 -1.84 -6.85 6.75
N ARG A 248 -2.93 -6.55 6.05
CA ARG A 248 -3.32 -5.18 5.78
C ARG A 248 -4.83 -5.12 5.76
N ASP A 249 -5.37 -4.56 6.83
CA ASP A 249 -6.80 -4.34 6.89
C ASP A 249 -7.22 -3.33 5.83
N ARG A 250 -8.37 -3.60 5.24
CA ARG A 250 -8.96 -2.77 4.21
C ARG A 250 -10.29 -2.28 4.74
N SER A 251 -10.64 -1.04 4.49
CA SER A 251 -12.02 -0.62 4.74
C SER A 251 -12.94 -1.27 3.70
N ASP A 252 -14.09 -1.76 4.15
CA ASP A 252 -15.13 -2.33 3.28
C ASP A 252 -15.59 -1.32 2.22
N ARG A 253 -15.92 -1.81 1.02
CA ARG A 253 -16.48 -1.00 -0.06
C ARG A 253 -17.85 -0.39 0.30
N SER A 254 -18.55 -0.98 1.28
CA SER A 254 -19.84 -0.50 1.81
C SER A 254 -19.70 0.51 2.95
N GLY A 255 -18.48 0.78 3.45
CA GLY A 255 -18.25 1.64 4.61
C GLY A 255 -18.73 1.06 5.95
N GLY A 256 -19.02 -0.24 6.02
CA GLY A 256 -19.61 -0.90 7.20
C GLY A 256 -18.62 -1.55 8.17
N GLY A 257 -17.32 -1.52 7.90
CA GLY A 257 -16.30 -2.07 8.81
C GLY A 257 -14.94 -2.32 8.15
N LEU A 258 -13.99 -2.81 8.95
CA LEU A 258 -12.72 -3.37 8.47
C LEU A 258 -12.99 -4.70 7.76
N VAL A 259 -12.71 -4.76 6.45
CA VAL A 259 -12.49 -6.03 5.73
C VAL A 259 -11.11 -6.52 6.13
N GLU A 260 -11.13 -7.56 6.95
CA GLU A 260 -9.95 -8.30 7.37
C GLU A 260 -9.14 -8.76 6.14
N SER A 261 -7.82 -8.83 6.30
CA SER A 261 -6.99 -9.42 5.25
C SER A 261 -7.47 -10.85 4.92
N PRO A 262 -7.41 -11.27 3.64
CA PRO A 262 -7.89 -12.57 3.17
C PRO A 262 -6.93 -13.70 3.59
N GLY A 263 -6.51 -13.71 4.85
CA GLY A 263 -5.47 -14.57 5.40
C GLY A 263 -4.23 -13.78 5.84
N SER A 264 -3.45 -14.42 6.69
CA SER A 264 -2.15 -13.96 7.16
C SER A 264 -1.10 -15.05 6.99
N TRP A 265 0.16 -14.64 6.93
CA TRP A 265 1.29 -15.57 6.82
C TRP A 265 2.22 -15.45 8.02
N HIS A 266 2.48 -16.56 8.68
CA HIS A 266 3.37 -16.61 9.83
C HIS A 266 4.31 -17.81 9.68
N GLY A 267 5.56 -17.55 9.32
CA GLY A 267 6.52 -18.61 9.07
C GLY A 267 7.92 -18.10 8.75
N ALA A 268 8.69 -18.92 8.05
CA ALA A 268 10.04 -18.58 7.60
C ALA A 268 10.06 -18.30 6.09
N LEU A 269 10.79 -17.27 5.68
CA LEU A 269 11.13 -17.02 4.28
C LEU A 269 12.60 -17.42 4.05
N ILE A 270 12.86 -18.43 3.23
CA ILE A 270 14.22 -18.79 2.82
C ILE A 270 14.52 -18.11 1.48
N SER A 271 15.61 -17.34 1.45
CA SER A 271 15.96 -16.45 0.33
C SER A 271 17.43 -16.66 -0.06
N THR A 272 17.76 -16.56 -1.35
CA THR A 272 19.16 -16.55 -1.84
C THR A 272 19.48 -15.23 -2.54
N GLY A 273 20.76 -14.87 -2.60
CA GLY A 273 21.25 -13.73 -3.38
C GLY A 273 22.76 -13.62 -3.31
N ASN A 274 23.32 -12.68 -4.08
CA ASN A 274 24.76 -12.40 -4.01
C ASN A 274 25.11 -11.36 -2.93
N ALA A 275 24.19 -10.43 -2.64
CA ALA A 275 24.41 -9.37 -1.66
C ALA A 275 23.62 -9.63 -0.37
N SER A 276 24.23 -9.34 0.77
CA SER A 276 23.57 -9.34 2.07
C SER A 276 22.33 -8.43 2.06
N ILE A 277 21.25 -8.89 2.67
CA ILE A 277 20.04 -8.11 2.93
C ILE A 277 20.32 -7.11 4.05
N VAL A 278 21.03 -7.55 5.09
CA VAL A 278 21.30 -6.72 6.26
C VAL A 278 22.26 -5.57 5.90
N ASP A 279 23.20 -5.77 4.97
CA ASP A 279 24.08 -4.72 4.45
C ASP A 279 23.34 -3.65 3.65
N GLN A 280 22.21 -3.99 3.04
CA GLN A 280 21.45 -3.07 2.19
C GLN A 280 20.51 -2.16 2.99
N ILE A 281 20.28 -2.43 4.29
CA ILE A 281 19.18 -1.83 5.04
C ILE A 281 19.62 -1.36 6.43
N ASP A 282 19.59 -0.04 6.65
CA ASP A 282 19.90 0.59 7.94
C ASP A 282 18.68 0.63 8.87
N ASN A 283 18.23 -0.55 9.35
CA ASN A 283 17.12 -0.68 10.29
C ASN A 283 17.32 -1.86 11.25
N GLU A 284 17.47 -1.55 12.54
CA GLU A 284 17.68 -2.53 13.61
C GLU A 284 16.52 -3.54 13.74
N ALA A 285 15.27 -3.11 13.49
CA ALA A 285 14.10 -4.00 13.56
C ALA A 285 14.07 -5.03 12.42
N ILE A 286 14.66 -4.69 11.26
CA ILE A 286 14.84 -5.60 10.13
C ILE A 286 16.00 -6.55 10.41
N SER A 287 17.13 -6.00 10.87
CA SER A 287 18.33 -6.77 11.22
C SER A 287 18.04 -7.87 12.25
N ALA A 288 17.14 -7.61 13.20
CA ALA A 288 16.74 -8.59 14.21
C ALA A 288 15.82 -9.72 13.68
N ARG A 289 15.34 -9.65 12.43
CA ARG A 289 14.40 -10.60 11.80
C ARG A 289 14.97 -11.30 10.55
N VAL A 290 16.19 -10.96 10.16
CA VAL A 290 16.91 -11.58 9.04
C VAL A 290 18.07 -12.36 9.63
N ILE A 291 18.15 -13.67 9.36
CA ILE A 291 19.30 -14.53 9.66
C ILE A 291 20.08 -14.68 8.36
N GLU A 292 21.37 -14.35 8.36
CA GLU A 292 22.23 -14.58 7.20
C GLU A 292 23.14 -15.77 7.47
N ILE A 293 23.13 -16.75 6.56
CA ILE A 293 23.99 -17.93 6.64
C ILE A 293 24.86 -17.95 5.39
N GLU A 294 26.11 -17.55 5.57
CA GLU A 294 27.12 -17.51 4.52
C GLU A 294 27.74 -18.88 4.24
N GLY A 295 28.33 -19.00 3.06
CA GLY A 295 29.00 -20.23 2.62
C GLY A 295 30.31 -20.53 3.35
N PRO A 296 30.89 -21.73 3.11
CA PRO A 296 30.37 -22.75 2.19
C PRO A 296 29.16 -23.50 2.78
N LEU A 297 28.12 -23.71 1.95
CA LEU A 297 26.90 -24.44 2.36
C LEU A 297 26.93 -25.91 1.92
N SER A 298 27.68 -26.24 0.87
CA SER A 298 28.00 -27.61 0.46
C SER A 298 29.46 -27.95 0.77
N LEU A 299 29.79 -29.24 0.75
CA LEU A 299 31.16 -29.70 1.00
C LEU A 299 32.06 -29.43 -0.21
N ASP A 300 31.53 -29.72 -1.39
CA ASP A 300 32.16 -29.53 -2.70
C ASP A 300 31.05 -29.43 -3.77
N ALA A 301 31.44 -29.33 -5.04
CA ALA A 301 30.52 -29.22 -6.16
C ALA A 301 29.71 -30.51 -6.40
N ASP A 302 30.32 -31.68 -6.20
CA ASP A 302 29.67 -32.98 -6.40
C ASP A 302 28.57 -33.20 -5.36
N HIS A 303 28.84 -32.86 -4.09
CA HIS A 303 27.86 -32.87 -3.03
C HIS A 303 26.71 -31.88 -3.32
N ALA A 304 27.04 -30.67 -3.78
CA ALA A 304 26.02 -29.67 -4.15
C ALA A 304 25.11 -30.17 -5.27
N ASP A 305 25.68 -30.78 -6.31
CA ASP A 305 24.95 -31.30 -7.47
C ASP A 305 24.13 -32.54 -7.11
N TRP A 306 24.68 -33.43 -6.28
CA TRP A 306 23.97 -34.60 -5.77
C TRP A 306 22.74 -34.16 -4.97
N VAL A 307 22.89 -33.30 -3.96
CA VAL A 307 21.78 -32.82 -3.12
C VAL A 307 20.71 -32.15 -3.99
N ARG A 308 21.15 -31.31 -4.92
CA ARG A 308 20.27 -30.59 -5.85
C ARG A 308 19.45 -31.53 -6.71
N ASN A 309 20.08 -32.54 -7.30
CA ASN A 309 19.43 -33.47 -8.23
C ASN A 309 18.51 -34.44 -7.50
N THR A 310 18.94 -34.97 -6.35
CA THR A 310 18.13 -35.86 -5.51
C THR A 310 16.88 -35.15 -4.99
N ALA A 311 16.99 -33.89 -4.53
CA ALA A 311 15.84 -33.10 -4.09
C ALA A 311 14.75 -32.92 -5.17
N LEU A 312 15.10 -32.94 -6.45
CA LEU A 312 14.14 -32.81 -7.55
C LEU A 312 13.28 -34.07 -7.75
N ILE A 313 13.81 -35.25 -7.38
CA ILE A 313 13.13 -36.53 -7.57
C ILE A 313 12.57 -37.10 -6.25
N VAL A 314 13.09 -36.65 -5.10
CA VAL A 314 12.67 -37.07 -3.76
C VAL A 314 12.27 -35.84 -2.94
N HIS A 315 10.97 -35.68 -2.70
CA HIS A 315 10.42 -34.51 -2.01
C HIS A 315 9.03 -34.74 -1.41
N GLY A 316 8.57 -33.82 -0.56
CA GLY A 316 7.24 -33.80 0.08
C GLY A 316 7.10 -34.65 1.34
N HIS A 317 8.01 -35.61 1.55
CA HIS A 317 7.98 -36.56 2.67
C HIS A 317 8.03 -35.89 4.05
N GLY A 318 8.80 -34.81 4.19
CA GLY A 318 8.99 -34.14 5.48
C GLY A 318 7.72 -33.47 6.00
N LEU A 319 7.07 -32.64 5.19
CA LEU A 319 5.83 -31.96 5.57
C LEU A 319 4.67 -32.94 5.79
N ALA A 320 4.60 -34.01 4.99
CA ALA A 320 3.64 -35.09 5.22
C ALA A 320 3.84 -35.75 6.59
N ALA A 321 5.10 -36.11 6.93
CA ALA A 321 5.43 -36.69 8.22
C ALA A 321 5.16 -35.74 9.40
N ILE A 322 5.43 -34.44 9.25
CA ILE A 322 5.17 -33.43 10.29
C ILE A 322 3.67 -33.26 10.53
N ALA A 323 2.84 -33.24 9.49
CA ALA A 323 1.39 -33.13 9.65
C ALA A 323 0.78 -34.35 10.35
N GLU A 324 1.32 -35.55 10.07
CA GLU A 324 0.82 -36.80 10.65
C GLU A 324 1.33 -37.05 12.08
N ARG A 325 2.63 -36.84 12.31
CA ARG A 325 3.39 -37.31 13.48
C ARG A 325 4.25 -36.22 14.13
N GLY A 326 4.20 -34.98 13.67
CA GLY A 326 4.98 -33.88 14.21
C GLY A 326 4.64 -33.59 15.68
N TRP A 327 5.58 -32.96 16.37
CA TRP A 327 5.41 -32.58 17.77
C TRP A 327 4.29 -31.54 17.95
N GLU A 328 3.58 -31.62 19.07
CA GLU A 328 2.71 -30.52 19.47
C GLU A 328 3.53 -29.24 19.74
N PRO A 329 2.96 -28.04 19.54
CA PRO A 329 3.69 -26.79 19.73
C PRO A 329 4.35 -26.66 21.11
N LYS A 330 3.72 -27.18 22.17
CA LYS A 330 4.28 -27.15 23.52
C LYS A 330 5.57 -27.97 23.65
N VAL A 331 5.62 -29.14 23.01
CA VAL A 331 6.81 -30.00 22.98
C VAL A 331 7.90 -29.32 22.17
N PHE A 332 7.56 -28.80 20.99
CA PHE A 332 8.50 -28.03 20.17
C PHE A 332 9.09 -26.83 20.92
N SER A 333 8.26 -26.07 21.65
CA SER A 333 8.73 -24.94 22.47
C SER A 333 9.72 -25.37 23.52
N THR A 334 9.50 -26.52 24.17
CA THR A 334 10.39 -27.03 25.22
C THR A 334 11.79 -27.32 24.67
N VAL A 335 11.86 -27.94 23.49
CA VAL A 335 13.13 -28.19 22.79
C VAL A 335 13.76 -26.88 22.34
N ALA A 336 12.99 -25.97 21.74
CA ALA A 336 13.49 -24.67 21.31
C ALA A 336 14.02 -23.81 22.49
N ASP A 337 13.36 -23.85 23.65
CA ASP A 337 13.81 -23.18 24.87
C ASP A 337 15.15 -23.75 25.37
N ALA A 338 15.34 -25.08 25.31
CA ALA A 338 16.61 -25.72 25.65
C ALA A 338 17.73 -25.29 24.68
N MET A 339 17.47 -25.33 23.37
CA MET A 339 18.43 -24.87 22.35
C MET A 339 18.77 -23.39 22.52
N PHE A 340 17.77 -22.56 22.83
CA PHE A 340 17.98 -21.13 23.08
C PHE A 340 18.89 -20.88 24.30
N ALA A 341 18.73 -21.68 25.36
CA ALA A 341 19.58 -21.61 26.54
C ALA A 341 21.03 -22.03 26.22
N GLU A 342 21.21 -23.06 25.38
CA GLU A 342 22.52 -23.57 24.98
C GLU A 342 23.28 -22.65 24.02
N ILE A 343 22.59 -22.06 23.03
CA ILE A 343 23.18 -21.09 22.08
C ILE A 343 23.79 -19.91 22.84
N GLY A 344 23.13 -19.45 23.91
CA GLY A 344 23.61 -18.38 24.78
C GLY A 344 23.50 -17.00 24.16
N THR A 345 22.95 -16.04 24.91
CA THR A 345 22.80 -14.64 24.45
C THR A 345 23.13 -13.68 25.57
N GLY A 346 23.85 -12.59 25.27
CA GLY A 346 24.01 -11.46 26.18
C GLY A 346 22.67 -10.75 26.50
N THR A 347 22.73 -9.56 27.12
CA THR A 347 21.54 -8.79 27.52
C THR A 347 20.91 -7.96 26.39
N GLU A 348 21.50 -7.96 25.19
CA GLU A 348 21.06 -7.14 24.06
C GLU A 348 19.82 -7.69 23.35
N LYS A 349 18.87 -6.79 23.04
CA LYS A 349 17.54 -7.14 22.50
C LYS A 349 17.60 -7.78 21.10
N VAL A 350 18.51 -7.33 20.24
CA VAL A 350 18.68 -7.84 18.86
C VAL A 350 19.28 -9.24 18.89
N ALA A 351 20.38 -9.42 19.62
CA ALA A 351 21.04 -10.72 19.81
C ALA A 351 20.07 -11.78 20.33
N ARG A 352 19.27 -11.43 21.35
CA ARG A 352 18.26 -12.31 21.92
C ARG A 352 17.21 -12.76 20.88
N ARG A 353 16.83 -11.88 19.94
CA ARG A 353 15.82 -12.20 18.91
C ARG A 353 16.39 -13.13 17.84
N ILE A 354 17.58 -12.84 17.32
CA ILE A 354 18.27 -13.67 16.32
C ILE A 354 18.50 -15.09 16.87
N ALA A 355 19.01 -15.20 18.09
CA ALA A 355 19.22 -16.47 18.75
C ALA A 355 17.93 -17.30 18.93
N TRP A 356 16.80 -16.64 19.18
CA TRP A 356 15.51 -17.33 19.26
C TRP A 356 15.10 -17.93 17.92
N HIS A 357 15.33 -17.23 16.80
CA HIS A 357 15.08 -17.77 15.47
C HIS A 357 16.02 -18.94 15.15
N LEU A 358 17.29 -18.85 15.55
CA LEU A 358 18.25 -19.95 15.40
C LEU A 358 17.88 -21.18 16.25
N ALA A 359 17.39 -20.97 17.47
CA ALA A 359 16.89 -22.04 18.33
C ALA A 359 15.66 -22.76 17.73
N MET A 360 14.75 -22.01 17.09
CA MET A 360 13.66 -22.60 16.30
C MET A 360 14.18 -23.48 15.16
N GLY A 361 15.29 -23.07 14.53
CA GLY A 361 15.96 -23.85 13.49
C GLY A 361 16.55 -25.15 14.01
N ALA A 362 17.30 -25.08 15.11
CA ALA A 362 17.85 -26.27 15.77
C ALA A 362 16.73 -27.25 16.17
N ALA A 363 15.67 -26.77 16.84
CA ALA A 363 14.52 -27.60 17.20
C ALA A 363 13.82 -28.22 15.99
N GLY A 364 13.73 -27.48 14.87
CA GLY A 364 13.20 -28.00 13.61
C GLY A 364 14.04 -29.14 13.01
N ALA A 365 15.36 -29.06 13.11
CA ALA A 365 16.26 -30.15 12.70
C ALA A 365 16.11 -31.38 13.62
N HIS A 366 15.99 -31.19 14.94
CA HIS A 366 15.71 -32.29 15.88
C HIS A 366 14.38 -33.01 15.58
N LEU A 367 13.31 -32.26 15.30
CA LEU A 367 12.03 -32.83 14.90
C LEU A 367 12.18 -33.67 13.63
N LEU A 368 12.85 -33.14 12.61
CA LEU A 368 13.01 -33.85 11.34
C LEU A 368 13.92 -35.08 11.48
N ALA A 369 14.96 -34.99 12.31
CA ALA A 369 15.85 -36.10 12.66
C ALA A 369 15.07 -37.25 13.32
N GLU A 370 14.18 -36.95 14.27
CA GLU A 370 13.32 -37.95 14.91
C GLU A 370 12.34 -38.58 13.91
N LEU A 371 11.63 -37.76 13.12
CA LEU A 371 10.61 -38.25 12.19
C LEU A 371 11.18 -39.11 11.05
N ALA A 372 12.41 -38.79 10.62
CA ALA A 372 13.10 -39.49 9.55
C ALA A 372 13.97 -40.65 10.03
N ASP A 373 14.24 -40.75 11.34
CA ASP A 373 15.24 -41.66 11.92
C ASP A 373 16.66 -41.38 11.37
N VAL A 374 17.07 -40.11 11.45
CA VAL A 374 18.37 -39.58 11.00
C VAL A 374 18.94 -38.65 12.08
N PRO A 375 19.43 -39.18 13.22
CA PRO A 375 19.92 -38.37 14.34
C PRO A 375 21.09 -37.46 13.97
N GLU A 376 21.87 -37.83 12.95
CA GLU A 376 23.01 -37.05 12.45
C GLU A 376 22.58 -35.65 11.98
N LEU A 377 21.34 -35.50 11.50
CA LEU A 377 20.79 -34.22 11.04
C LEU A 377 20.76 -33.16 12.15
N ALA A 378 20.65 -33.59 13.41
CA ALA A 378 20.55 -32.70 14.57
C ALA A 378 21.82 -32.63 15.42
N ALA A 379 22.89 -33.36 15.06
CA ALA A 379 24.07 -33.50 15.92
C ALA A 379 24.79 -32.15 16.17
N ASP A 380 25.02 -31.37 15.11
CA ASP A 380 25.86 -30.16 15.17
C ASP A 380 25.08 -28.85 14.99
N VAL A 381 23.75 -28.90 14.87
CA VAL A 381 22.93 -27.74 14.49
C VAL A 381 22.91 -26.64 15.55
N THR A 382 22.95 -26.99 16.83
CA THR A 382 22.93 -26.02 17.95
C THR A 382 24.25 -25.27 18.04
N GLU A 383 25.37 -25.96 17.89
CA GLU A 383 26.70 -25.36 17.84
C GLU A 383 26.87 -24.51 16.57
N THR A 384 26.34 -24.98 15.45
CA THR A 384 26.31 -24.19 14.20
C THR A 384 25.47 -22.94 14.34
N ALA A 385 24.31 -23.03 15.00
CA ALA A 385 23.46 -21.88 15.32
C ALA A 385 24.22 -20.86 16.18
N ARG A 386 24.97 -21.30 17.19
CA ARG A 386 25.82 -20.42 18.01
C ARG A 386 26.90 -19.72 17.18
N THR A 387 27.49 -20.43 16.24
CA THR A 387 28.50 -19.87 15.31
C THR A 387 27.89 -18.80 14.41
N VAL A 388 26.75 -19.10 13.77
CA VAL A 388 26.03 -18.15 12.91
C VAL A 388 25.61 -16.91 13.70
N LEU A 389 25.15 -17.07 14.94
CA LEU A 389 24.84 -15.93 15.81
C LEU A 389 26.07 -15.05 16.04
N ALA A 390 27.21 -15.65 16.36
CA ALA A 390 28.45 -14.92 16.62
C ALA A 390 28.95 -14.17 15.37
N GLU A 391 28.87 -14.79 14.19
CA GLU A 391 29.22 -14.18 12.90
C GLU A 391 28.31 -12.98 12.60
N GLN A 392 27.00 -13.16 12.75
CA GLN A 392 26.03 -12.12 12.45
C GLN A 392 26.14 -10.92 13.42
N LEU A 393 26.36 -11.18 14.72
CA LEU A 393 26.60 -10.13 15.71
C LEU A 393 27.92 -9.39 15.49
N ARG A 394 28.96 -10.10 15.05
CA ARG A 394 30.22 -9.46 14.64
C ARG A 394 29.99 -8.54 13.46
N GLY A 395 29.31 -9.00 12.40
CA GLY A 395 28.99 -8.17 11.25
C GLY A 395 28.10 -6.96 11.61
N LEU A 396 27.15 -7.11 12.52
CA LEU A 396 26.37 -5.98 13.06
C LEU A 396 27.24 -4.99 13.86
N SER A 397 28.22 -5.49 14.63
CA SER A 397 29.15 -4.67 15.42
C SER A 397 30.17 -3.94 14.54
N GLU A 398 30.71 -4.60 13.51
CA GLU A 398 31.65 -4.03 12.54
C GLU A 398 30.98 -2.93 11.69
N ARG A 399 29.70 -3.10 11.34
CA ARG A 399 28.87 -2.03 10.73
C ARG A 399 28.50 -0.92 11.73
N GLY A 400 28.70 -1.16 13.02
CA GLY A 400 28.24 -0.39 14.16
C GLY A 400 29.35 0.25 14.98
N ALA A 401 30.22 1.06 14.37
CA ALA A 401 30.47 2.34 15.03
C ALA A 401 29.10 3.02 15.05
N ARG A 402 28.58 3.41 16.23
CA ARG A 402 27.17 3.76 16.47
C ARG A 402 26.63 4.80 15.46
N PRO A 403 25.32 5.02 15.31
CA PRO A 403 24.78 6.06 14.43
C PRO A 403 25.46 7.43 14.61
N GLY A 404 25.89 7.74 15.83
CA GLY A 404 26.75 8.88 16.12
C GLY A 404 28.14 8.80 15.49
N ASP A 405 28.83 7.68 15.60
CA ASP A 405 30.17 7.49 15.05
C ASP A 405 30.14 7.56 13.50
N ARG A 406 29.11 7.00 12.85
CA ARG A 406 28.90 7.17 11.39
C ARG A 406 28.71 8.63 10.99
N LEU A 407 27.96 9.40 11.78
CA LEU A 407 27.81 10.84 11.57
C LEU A 407 29.13 11.59 11.77
N LEU A 408 29.97 11.20 12.74
CA LEU A 408 31.29 11.81 12.95
C LEU A 408 32.26 11.51 11.79
N SER A 409 32.30 10.28 11.30
CA SER A 409 33.09 9.93 10.11
C SER A 409 32.64 10.73 8.89
N LEU A 410 31.34 10.86 8.68
CA LEU A 410 30.79 11.69 7.60
C LEU A 410 31.22 13.15 7.73
N VAL A 411 31.18 13.71 8.94
CA VAL A 411 31.64 15.08 9.20
C VAL A 411 33.14 15.21 8.96
N ALA A 412 33.94 14.22 9.34
CA ALA A 412 35.39 14.20 9.12
C ALA A 412 35.72 14.23 7.62
N ASP A 413 35.08 13.35 6.85
CA ASP A 413 35.27 13.25 5.40
C ASP A 413 34.80 14.53 4.69
N TRP A 414 33.72 15.14 5.18
CA TRP A 414 33.22 16.41 4.65
C TRP A 414 34.20 17.55 4.87
N MET A 415 34.74 17.67 6.08
CA MET A 415 35.75 18.69 6.41
C MET A 415 37.04 18.48 5.61
N ALA A 416 37.49 17.23 5.47
CA ALA A 416 38.70 16.89 4.72
C ALA A 416 38.55 17.19 3.22
N SER A 417 37.38 16.92 2.65
CA SER A 417 37.10 17.17 1.23
C SER A 417 36.86 18.66 0.94
N ASN A 418 36.32 19.41 1.90
CA ASN A 418 35.91 20.82 1.72
C ASN A 418 36.50 21.76 2.79
N PRO A 419 37.83 21.86 2.94
CA PRO A 419 38.45 22.64 4.03
C PRO A 419 38.09 24.14 3.97
N GLY A 420 37.83 24.69 2.78
CA GLY A 420 37.41 26.09 2.61
C GLY A 420 36.01 26.41 3.14
N ALA A 421 35.14 25.39 3.30
CA ALA A 421 33.78 25.55 3.82
C ALA A 421 33.72 25.61 5.36
N PHE A 422 34.84 25.28 6.02
CA PHE A 422 35.00 25.28 7.48
C PHE A 422 36.16 26.22 7.89
N PRO A 423 36.00 27.54 7.74
CA PRO A 423 37.02 28.50 8.18
C PRO A 423 37.25 28.42 9.70
N THR A 424 38.50 28.65 10.13
CA THR A 424 38.81 28.92 11.54
C THR A 424 38.17 30.23 11.99
N ARG A 425 37.97 30.40 13.31
CA ARG A 425 37.37 31.62 13.88
C ARG A 425 38.09 32.90 13.43
N GLN A 426 39.42 32.91 13.48
CA GLN A 426 40.23 34.05 13.03
C GLN A 426 40.00 34.37 11.56
N ARG A 427 39.99 33.34 10.70
CA ARG A 427 39.78 33.49 9.25
C ARG A 427 38.37 34.01 8.93
N TYR A 428 37.37 33.56 9.68
CA TYR A 428 36.00 34.05 9.54
C TYR A 428 35.88 35.53 9.95
N VAL A 429 36.51 35.93 11.05
CA VAL A 429 36.51 37.34 11.51
C VAL A 429 37.21 38.26 10.51
N SER A 430 38.39 37.88 10.00
CA SER A 430 39.08 38.60 8.93
C SER A 430 38.22 38.77 7.67
N SER A 431 37.48 37.73 7.27
CA SER A 431 36.55 37.82 6.14
C SER A 431 35.40 38.79 6.40
N MET A 432 34.80 38.76 7.58
CA MET A 432 33.73 39.68 7.98
C MET A 432 34.20 41.13 8.12
N ALA A 433 35.48 41.34 8.41
CA ALA A 433 36.13 42.65 8.39
C ALA A 433 36.43 43.16 6.95
N GLY A 434 36.11 42.36 5.92
CA GLY A 434 36.27 42.72 4.51
C GLY A 434 37.63 42.40 3.91
N GLU A 435 38.51 41.68 4.62
CA GLU A 435 39.86 41.36 4.14
C GLU A 435 39.84 40.40 2.93
N PHE A 436 38.87 39.49 2.87
CA PHE A 436 38.64 38.59 1.74
C PHE A 436 37.24 37.94 1.82
N PRO A 437 36.62 37.53 0.69
CA PRO A 437 35.31 36.88 0.72
C PRO A 437 35.39 35.38 1.03
N LEU A 438 34.51 34.88 1.89
CA LEU A 438 34.22 33.45 2.07
C LEU A 438 32.94 33.07 1.30
N LYS A 439 32.94 31.91 0.64
CA LYS A 439 31.77 31.35 -0.06
C LYS A 439 31.40 30.01 0.55
N ASP A 440 30.10 29.72 0.61
CA ASP A 440 29.55 28.41 1.00
C ASP A 440 29.99 27.89 2.38
N VAL A 441 30.05 28.79 3.38
CA VAL A 441 30.36 28.41 4.77
C VAL A 441 29.32 27.39 5.27
N CYS A 442 29.83 26.23 5.68
CA CYS A 442 29.03 25.10 6.17
C CYS A 442 29.13 24.92 7.69
N GLY A 443 30.20 25.45 8.28
CA GLY A 443 30.46 25.43 9.71
C GLY A 443 31.76 26.16 10.03
N TRP A 444 32.28 25.94 11.22
CA TRP A 444 33.52 26.53 11.71
C TRP A 444 34.39 25.46 12.32
N ASP A 445 35.66 25.50 11.95
CA ASP A 445 36.69 24.70 12.57
C ASP A 445 37.09 25.36 13.89
N LEU A 446 36.85 24.66 15.00
CA LEU A 446 37.04 25.21 16.34
C LEU A 446 38.27 24.61 17.04
N ARG A 447 39.09 23.81 16.32
CA ARG A 447 40.15 22.97 16.91
C ARG A 447 41.14 23.75 17.79
N ASP A 448 41.30 25.04 17.52
CA ASP A 448 42.21 25.97 18.20
C ASP A 448 41.51 26.90 19.22
N ASP A 449 40.21 26.69 19.53
CA ASP A 449 39.45 27.52 20.48
C ASP A 449 39.75 27.15 21.96
N ASP A 450 39.38 28.03 22.91
CA ASP A 450 39.43 27.76 24.36
C ASP A 450 38.02 27.87 25.00
N PRO A 451 37.45 26.77 25.56
CA PRO A 451 37.98 25.41 25.50
C PRO A 451 37.88 24.84 24.07
N ALA A 452 38.82 23.96 23.72
CA ALA A 452 38.89 23.36 22.38
C ALA A 452 37.59 22.60 22.04
N GLY A 453 37.09 22.80 20.82
CA GLY A 453 36.03 21.99 20.23
C GLY A 453 36.43 21.63 18.80
N ASP A 454 36.00 20.51 18.24
CA ASP A 454 36.60 20.09 16.96
C ASP A 454 35.92 20.76 15.75
N VAL A 455 34.60 20.92 15.78
CA VAL A 455 33.86 21.60 14.71
C VAL A 455 32.47 22.01 15.18
N ALA A 456 32.00 23.17 14.71
CA ALA A 456 30.60 23.58 14.82
C ALA A 456 29.94 23.68 13.44
N ILE A 457 28.83 22.98 13.23
CA ILE A 457 28.16 22.88 11.92
C ILE A 457 26.81 23.58 11.95
N ILE A 458 26.52 24.33 10.88
CA ILE A 458 25.25 25.03 10.69
C ILE A 458 24.12 23.99 10.54
N PRO A 459 23.00 24.10 11.28
CA PRO A 459 21.98 23.03 11.33
C PRO A 459 21.36 22.64 9.99
N THR A 460 21.10 23.61 9.12
CA THR A 460 20.56 23.35 7.77
C THR A 460 21.56 22.61 6.90
N ARG A 461 22.85 23.00 6.98
CA ARG A 461 23.93 22.39 6.20
C ARG A 461 24.20 20.95 6.62
N LEU A 462 24.20 20.67 7.92
CA LEU A 462 24.35 19.29 8.42
C LEU A 462 23.19 18.41 7.97
N ARG A 463 21.96 18.93 7.99
CA ARG A 463 20.77 18.19 7.54
C ARG A 463 20.89 17.82 6.05
N ASP A 464 21.16 18.81 5.20
CA ASP A 464 21.29 18.60 3.76
C ASP A 464 22.39 17.58 3.43
N TYR A 465 23.52 17.63 4.14
CA TYR A 465 24.65 16.74 3.91
C TYR A 465 24.40 15.31 4.44
N ALA A 466 23.79 15.20 5.63
CA ALA A 466 23.40 13.91 6.21
C ALA A 466 22.32 13.20 5.37
N GLU A 467 21.35 13.92 4.83
CA GLU A 467 20.33 13.38 3.92
C GLU A 467 20.93 12.86 2.62
N ARG A 468 21.87 13.60 2.01
CA ARG A 468 22.61 13.16 0.81
C ARG A 468 23.47 11.93 1.06
N ALA A 469 23.98 11.78 2.28
CA ALA A 469 24.76 10.63 2.72
C ALA A 469 23.91 9.45 3.20
N GLY A 470 22.58 9.53 3.11
CA GLY A 470 21.68 8.43 3.47
C GLY A 470 21.43 8.25 4.98
N ILE A 471 21.81 9.22 5.83
CA ILE A 471 21.46 9.19 7.26
C ILE A 471 20.01 9.63 7.42
N THR A 472 19.10 8.65 7.55
CA THR A 472 17.64 8.89 7.56
C THR A 472 17.09 9.46 8.87
N ASP A 473 17.78 9.28 10.00
CA ASP A 473 17.42 9.88 11.29
C ASP A 473 18.62 10.53 11.99
N LEU A 474 18.90 11.78 11.59
CA LEU A 474 19.93 12.62 12.19
C LEU A 474 19.72 12.83 13.71
N THR A 475 18.48 12.74 14.21
CA THR A 475 18.18 12.96 15.63
C THR A 475 18.68 11.82 16.50
N ILE A 476 18.57 10.57 16.02
CA ILE A 476 19.10 9.39 16.72
C ILE A 476 20.62 9.49 16.83
N ALA A 477 21.31 9.81 15.73
CA ALA A 477 22.77 9.99 15.71
C ALA A 477 23.23 11.10 16.67
N LEU A 478 22.55 12.25 16.68
CA LEU A 478 22.88 13.36 17.60
C LEU A 478 22.63 13.00 19.07
N LYS A 479 21.55 12.26 19.38
CA LYS A 479 21.25 11.80 20.74
C LYS A 479 22.29 10.78 21.22
N ASP A 480 22.73 9.90 20.34
CA ASP A 480 23.79 8.93 20.60
C ASP A 480 25.13 9.62 20.89
N LEU A 481 25.54 10.60 20.07
CA LEU A 481 26.74 11.41 20.32
C LEU A 481 26.66 12.20 21.62
N ARG A 482 25.48 12.74 21.97
CA ARG A 482 25.27 13.40 23.27
C ARG A 482 25.47 12.43 24.43
N LYS A 483 24.91 11.22 24.34
CA LYS A 483 25.07 10.18 25.35
C LYS A 483 26.53 9.75 25.50
N GLY A 484 27.28 9.73 24.39
CA GLY A 484 28.71 9.44 24.36
C GLY A 484 29.63 10.62 24.70
N GLY A 485 29.09 11.81 25.02
CA GLY A 485 29.89 13.01 25.33
C GLY A 485 30.59 13.64 24.12
N ARG A 486 30.25 13.23 22.89
CA ARG A 486 30.88 13.66 21.64
C ARG A 486 30.12 14.80 20.92
N LEU A 487 28.95 15.17 21.44
CA LEU A 487 28.18 16.35 21.04
C LEU A 487 28.08 17.33 22.22
N LEU A 488 28.61 18.55 22.04
CA LEU A 488 28.58 19.61 23.06
C LEU A 488 27.26 20.36 23.00
N THR A 489 26.59 20.51 24.15
CA THR A 489 25.21 21.03 24.22
C THR A 489 25.02 22.09 25.32
N ASP A 490 24.15 23.07 25.07
CA ASP A 490 23.59 23.93 26.14
C ASP A 490 22.50 23.16 26.90
N ALA A 491 22.32 23.46 28.20
CA ALA A 491 21.38 22.80 29.09
C ALA A 491 20.02 22.48 28.43
N GLY A 492 19.76 21.18 28.23
CA GLY A 492 18.49 20.65 27.70
C GLY A 492 18.32 20.67 26.17
N LYS A 493 19.31 21.13 25.38
CA LYS A 493 19.21 21.24 23.91
C LYS A 493 20.24 20.34 23.21
N LEU A 494 20.02 20.03 21.93
CA LEU A 494 21.01 19.29 21.10
C LEU A 494 22.05 20.23 20.45
N MET A 495 21.77 21.53 20.44
CA MET A 495 22.64 22.56 19.88
C MET A 495 23.12 23.48 20.99
N LYS A 496 24.34 24.00 20.85
CA LYS A 496 24.87 25.07 21.70
C LYS A 496 25.08 26.36 20.90
N ARG A 497 25.20 27.47 21.62
CA ARG A 497 25.66 28.72 21.04
C ARG A 497 27.18 28.74 20.89
N VAL A 498 27.65 29.22 19.75
CA VAL A 498 29.08 29.31 19.42
C VAL A 498 29.38 30.76 19.05
N ARG A 499 30.23 31.43 19.82
CA ARG A 499 30.64 32.81 19.54
C ARG A 499 31.60 32.82 18.35
N VAL A 500 31.16 33.34 17.21
CA VAL A 500 32.00 33.48 16.01
C VAL A 500 31.99 34.95 15.59
N GLY A 501 33.09 35.66 15.85
CA GLY A 501 33.14 37.11 15.67
C GLY A 501 32.16 37.85 16.57
N SER A 502 31.36 38.76 15.99
CA SER A 502 30.30 39.51 16.69
C SER A 502 28.99 38.74 16.87
N ASP A 503 28.83 37.61 16.17
CA ASP A 503 27.61 36.80 16.18
C ASP A 503 27.73 35.58 17.11
N ASP A 504 26.58 35.07 17.54
CA ASP A 504 26.47 33.92 18.45
C ASP A 504 25.46 32.87 17.92
N PRO A 505 25.72 32.27 16.74
CA PRO A 505 24.83 31.31 16.10
C PRO A 505 24.65 30.02 16.91
N ARG A 506 23.49 29.37 16.74
CA ARG A 506 23.24 28.00 17.24
C ARG A 506 23.75 26.98 16.23
N ALA A 507 24.61 26.08 16.67
CA ALA A 507 25.23 25.06 15.84
C ALA A 507 25.30 23.70 16.56
N TYR A 508 25.44 22.63 15.78
CA TYR A 508 25.83 21.33 16.32
C TYR A 508 27.35 21.32 16.49
N THR A 509 27.82 21.21 17.73
CA THR A 509 29.25 21.25 18.03
C THR A 509 29.73 19.85 18.41
N PHE A 510 30.64 19.31 17.60
CA PHE A 510 31.20 17.98 17.77
C PHE A 510 32.61 18.05 18.35
N THR A 511 33.02 16.98 19.05
CA THR A 511 34.39 16.85 19.58
C THR A 511 34.98 15.46 19.30
N GLY A 512 36.30 15.33 19.35
CA GLY A 512 37.08 14.10 19.16
C GLY A 512 37.19 13.61 17.71
N LEU A 513 36.96 14.48 16.74
CA LEU A 513 37.15 14.28 15.31
C LEU A 513 38.63 14.13 14.92
N TYR A 514 39.54 14.83 15.61
CA TYR A 514 40.98 14.86 15.27
C TYR A 514 41.88 14.04 16.22
N GLY A 515 41.29 13.22 17.10
CA GLY A 515 42.01 12.55 18.19
C GLY A 515 42.12 13.44 19.44
N GLN A 516 42.02 12.84 20.63
CA GLN A 516 41.84 13.54 21.91
C GLN A 516 43.01 14.51 22.25
N PRO A 517 42.75 15.73 22.77
CA PRO A 517 43.60 16.31 23.81
C PRO A 517 43.31 15.58 25.13
N GLU A 518 44.35 15.27 25.91
CA GLU A 518 44.24 14.56 27.19
C GLU A 518 43.19 15.18 28.15
N PRO A 519 42.50 14.37 28.96
CA PRO A 519 41.57 14.89 29.95
C PRO A 519 42.28 15.79 30.97
N VAL A 520 41.68 16.95 31.24
CA VAL A 520 42.08 17.85 32.33
C VAL A 520 42.08 17.04 33.65
N PRO A 521 43.18 16.99 34.41
CA PRO A 521 43.25 16.18 35.62
C PRO A 521 42.33 16.74 36.71
N LEU A 522 41.58 15.84 37.35
CA LEU A 522 40.91 16.13 38.62
C LEU A 522 41.97 16.33 39.71
N PRO A 523 41.75 17.21 40.71
CA PRO A 523 42.70 17.40 41.79
C PRO A 523 42.87 16.11 42.62
N ASP A 524 44.12 15.77 42.91
CA ASP A 524 44.52 14.52 43.55
C ASP A 524 43.86 14.30 44.93
N PRO A 525 43.37 13.08 45.23
CA PRO A 525 43.19 12.63 46.61
C PRO A 525 44.56 12.28 47.24
N PRO A 526 44.70 12.39 48.58
CA PRO A 526 45.99 12.34 49.26
C PRO A 526 46.64 10.95 49.21
N PRO A 527 47.98 10.86 49.38
CA PRO A 527 48.75 9.70 48.96
C PRO A 527 48.83 8.64 50.06
N GLU A 528 48.73 7.36 49.68
CA GLU A 528 49.34 6.26 50.44
C GLU A 528 49.99 5.20 49.53
N ALA A 529 51.31 5.12 49.67
CA ALA A 529 52.21 3.97 49.66
C ALA A 529 52.20 2.91 48.51
N SER A 530 53.03 3.20 47.51
CA SER A 530 54.08 2.37 46.86
C SER A 530 54.11 0.83 47.01
N SER A 531 54.27 0.14 45.86
CA SER A 531 55.32 -0.88 45.55
C SER A 531 55.18 -1.39 44.06
N PRO A 532 56.16 -2.07 43.43
CA PRO A 532 57.16 -1.53 42.49
C PRO A 532 57.07 -2.14 41.06
N PRO A 533 57.93 -1.74 40.08
CA PRO A 533 57.69 -1.94 38.65
C PRO A 533 58.22 -3.27 38.07
N ARG A 534 57.62 -3.69 36.95
CA ARG A 534 58.10 -4.77 36.07
C ARG A 534 59.06 -4.23 34.99
N PRO A 535 60.14 -4.97 34.64
CA PRO A 535 61.15 -4.57 33.65
C PRO A 535 60.79 -4.95 32.19
N PRO A 536 61.56 -4.48 31.18
CA PRO A 536 61.11 -4.36 29.79
C PRO A 536 61.49 -5.54 28.87
N ARG A 537 60.89 -5.49 27.66
CA ARG A 537 61.04 -6.38 26.50
C ARG A 537 62.48 -6.50 25.98
N ARG A 538 62.75 -7.61 25.28
CA ARG A 538 63.92 -7.83 24.42
C ARG A 538 63.50 -8.33 23.02
N ASP A 539 64.21 -7.82 22.03
CA ASP A 539 64.11 -8.06 20.59
C ASP A 539 64.75 -9.39 20.11
N GLY A 540 64.31 -9.84 18.93
CA GLY A 540 65.18 -10.31 17.85
C GLY A 540 65.36 -11.82 17.61
N GLN A 541 64.97 -12.31 16.41
CA GLN A 541 65.83 -13.01 15.40
C GLN A 541 65.04 -14.00 14.47
N ASN A 542 64.71 -13.53 13.26
CA ASN A 542 65.19 -13.89 11.91
C ASN A 542 65.20 -15.35 11.31
N TRP A 543 65.14 -15.39 9.95
CA TRP A 543 65.43 -16.43 8.91
C TRP A 543 64.26 -17.35 8.44
N SER A 544 63.95 -17.64 7.15
CA SER A 544 64.53 -17.32 5.81
C SER A 544 63.61 -17.88 4.66
N ALA A 545 63.69 -17.31 3.44
CA ALA A 545 63.04 -17.73 2.17
C ALA A 545 63.78 -18.91 1.48
N ASP A 546 63.20 -19.78 0.63
CA ASP A 546 62.80 -19.70 -0.81
C ASP A 546 62.56 -21.17 -1.33
N PRO A 547 62.26 -21.54 -2.62
CA PRO A 547 61.57 -20.88 -3.76
C PRO A 547 60.57 -21.81 -4.56
N MET A 548 59.93 -21.30 -5.61
CA MET A 548 59.15 -22.04 -6.66
C MET A 548 60.01 -22.64 -7.80
N PRO A 549 59.44 -23.53 -8.64
CA PRO A 549 59.76 -23.59 -10.07
C PRO A 549 58.56 -23.58 -11.04
N THR A 550 58.88 -23.39 -12.33
CA THR A 550 58.06 -22.93 -13.48
C THR A 550 57.98 -23.92 -14.67
N THR A 551 57.16 -23.59 -15.70
CA THR A 551 57.10 -24.05 -17.14
C THR A 551 56.34 -25.36 -17.44
N GLY A 552 55.56 -25.60 -18.51
CA GLY A 552 55.32 -25.01 -19.87
C GLY A 552 54.31 -25.91 -20.69
N PRO A 553 54.10 -25.74 -22.02
CA PRO A 553 52.76 -25.71 -22.70
C PRO A 553 52.42 -26.84 -23.72
N ALA A 554 51.13 -27.01 -24.13
CA ALA A 554 50.65 -27.36 -25.51
C ALA A 554 49.12 -27.74 -25.59
N ALA A 555 48.49 -27.47 -26.75
CA ALA A 555 47.07 -27.68 -27.11
C ALA A 555 46.83 -28.96 -27.97
N PRO A 556 45.73 -29.10 -28.76
CA PRO A 556 44.35 -29.55 -28.45
C PRO A 556 43.97 -30.90 -29.15
N ALA A 557 42.96 -31.66 -28.69
CA ALA A 557 42.21 -32.62 -29.54
C ALA A 557 41.01 -33.32 -28.86
N GLU A 558 39.87 -33.31 -29.58
CA GLU A 558 38.89 -34.39 -29.80
C GLU A 558 38.07 -34.97 -28.63
N GLY A 559 36.74 -34.79 -28.73
CA GLY A 559 35.76 -35.36 -27.79
C GLY A 559 35.27 -36.77 -28.18
N PRO A 560 34.72 -37.55 -27.22
CA PRO A 560 33.96 -38.77 -27.52
C PRO A 560 32.46 -38.69 -27.15
N LEU A 561 31.63 -38.94 -28.16
CA LEU A 561 30.35 -39.65 -28.25
C LEU A 561 29.48 -39.89 -26.98
N SER A 562 28.20 -39.47 -27.03
CA SER A 562 27.14 -39.81 -26.06
C SER A 562 26.54 -41.21 -26.26
N PRO A 563 26.22 -41.99 -25.20
CA PRO A 563 25.55 -43.30 -25.31
C PRO A 563 24.05 -43.18 -25.67
N PRO A 564 23.41 -44.21 -26.26
CA PRO A 564 22.03 -44.11 -26.74
C PRO A 564 21.00 -44.27 -25.61
N ALA A 565 19.88 -43.55 -25.71
CA ALA A 565 18.72 -43.73 -24.83
C ALA A 565 17.81 -44.86 -25.38
N PRO A 566 17.24 -45.71 -24.51
CA PRO A 566 16.32 -46.76 -24.92
C PRO A 566 14.98 -46.18 -25.42
N CYS A 567 14.28 -46.93 -26.27
CA CYS A 567 12.90 -46.60 -26.62
C CYS A 567 12.03 -46.66 -25.36
N LEU A 568 11.32 -45.57 -25.05
CA LEU A 568 10.52 -45.40 -23.83
C LEU A 568 9.31 -46.34 -23.71
N THR A 569 9.00 -47.13 -24.75
CA THR A 569 7.85 -48.05 -24.75
C THR A 569 8.23 -49.52 -24.52
N CYS A 570 9.40 -49.97 -24.98
CA CYS A 570 9.79 -51.41 -24.87
C CYS A 570 11.21 -51.67 -24.34
N GLY A 571 12.07 -50.65 -24.23
CA GLY A 571 13.35 -50.78 -23.52
C GLY A 571 14.53 -51.46 -24.25
N GLU A 572 14.40 -51.93 -25.50
CA GLU A 572 15.55 -52.51 -26.22
C GLU A 572 16.46 -51.46 -26.91
N LEU A 573 17.77 -51.70 -26.88
CA LEU A 573 18.84 -50.86 -27.43
C LEU A 573 19.14 -51.23 -28.89
N SER A 574 18.97 -50.30 -29.83
CA SER A 574 19.41 -50.52 -31.23
C SER A 574 20.88 -50.12 -31.43
N ALA A 575 21.61 -50.93 -32.20
CA ALA A 575 23.03 -50.73 -32.46
C ALA A 575 23.30 -49.52 -33.39
N TRP A 576 24.38 -48.81 -33.09
CA TRP A 576 24.82 -47.55 -33.67
C TRP A 576 24.89 -47.51 -35.20
N GLN A 577 24.25 -46.51 -35.84
CA GLN A 577 24.87 -45.82 -36.98
C GLN A 577 24.25 -44.45 -37.34
N ARG A 578 25.08 -43.67 -38.05
CA ARG A 578 24.98 -42.24 -38.39
C ARG A 578 24.09 -41.98 -39.60
N SER A 579 22.81 -41.68 -39.42
CA SER A 579 22.02 -40.81 -40.33
C SER A 579 20.55 -40.85 -39.94
N GLY A 580 19.89 -39.69 -39.91
CA GLY A 580 18.50 -39.56 -39.49
C GLY A 580 17.50 -40.25 -40.42
N GLN A 581 16.75 -41.21 -39.89
CA GLN A 581 15.27 -41.35 -39.91
C GLN A 581 14.85 -42.59 -39.08
N PRO A 582 13.60 -42.68 -38.57
CA PRO A 582 13.22 -43.65 -37.55
C PRO A 582 12.60 -44.93 -38.14
N ILE A 583 12.77 -46.08 -37.48
CA ILE A 583 11.91 -47.25 -37.68
C ILE A 583 11.76 -48.02 -36.37
N HIS A 584 10.54 -48.10 -35.82
CA HIS A 584 9.92 -49.36 -35.39
C HIS A 584 8.41 -49.15 -35.25
N ALA A 585 7.64 -50.02 -35.90
CA ALA A 585 6.18 -49.99 -35.96
C ALA A 585 5.57 -50.90 -34.90
N GLY A 586 4.48 -50.45 -34.25
CA GLY A 586 3.53 -51.31 -33.53
C GLY A 586 3.57 -51.31 -31.99
N CYS A 587 3.26 -50.19 -31.33
CA CYS A 587 2.95 -50.17 -29.89
C CYS A 587 1.53 -49.61 -29.68
N ASP A 588 0.58 -50.46 -29.28
CA ASP A 588 -0.80 -50.10 -28.92
C ASP A 588 -1.18 -50.73 -27.55
N ASP A 589 -1.96 -49.97 -26.76
CA ASP A 589 -2.62 -50.22 -25.44
C ASP A 589 -3.63 -51.42 -25.44
N PRO A 590 -4.27 -51.92 -24.33
CA PRO A 590 -4.76 -51.21 -23.11
C PRO A 590 -4.80 -51.98 -21.73
N ALA A 591 -5.34 -51.32 -20.68
CA ALA A 591 -5.62 -51.70 -19.25
C ALA A 591 -6.70 -52.81 -19.01
N PRO A 592 -7.30 -53.13 -17.80
CA PRO A 592 -7.10 -52.72 -16.36
C PRO A 592 -7.28 -53.87 -15.29
N ALA A 593 -7.27 -53.58 -13.95
CA ALA A 593 -8.14 -54.22 -12.91
C ALA A 593 -8.01 -53.65 -11.46
N VAL A 594 -9.13 -53.65 -10.74
CA VAL A 594 -9.44 -53.11 -9.39
C VAL A 594 -9.49 -54.22 -8.33
N ALA A 595 -9.19 -53.94 -7.05
CA ALA A 595 -9.67 -54.75 -5.93
C ALA A 595 -9.91 -53.95 -4.62
N VAL A 596 -11.02 -54.29 -3.97
CA VAL A 596 -11.62 -53.74 -2.73
C VAL A 596 -11.31 -54.67 -1.56
N ILE A 597 -10.96 -54.18 -0.35
CA ILE A 597 -11.12 -54.93 0.91
C ILE A 597 -11.52 -54.00 2.09
N THR A 598 -12.45 -54.51 2.89
CA THR A 598 -13.21 -53.99 4.03
C THR A 598 -12.54 -54.15 5.42
N ASN A 599 -12.88 -53.27 6.38
CA ASN A 599 -12.52 -53.30 7.81
C ASN A 599 -13.28 -54.34 8.66
N PRO A 600 -12.74 -54.69 9.85
CA PRO A 600 -13.56 -54.91 11.06
C PRO A 600 -12.90 -54.29 12.36
N PRO A 601 -13.42 -54.44 13.60
CA PRO A 601 -14.10 -53.36 14.34
C PRO A 601 -13.51 -53.00 15.73
N ALA A 602 -14.20 -52.07 16.40
CA ALA A 602 -13.88 -51.29 17.60
C ALA A 602 -13.79 -52.01 18.95
N GLU A 603 -13.14 -51.37 19.94
CA GLU A 603 -13.57 -51.42 21.36
C GLU A 603 -13.14 -50.18 22.17
N SER A 604 -13.99 -49.85 23.16
CA SER A 604 -14.13 -48.63 23.95
C SER A 604 -13.09 -48.40 25.05
N MET A 605 -12.92 -47.15 25.53
CA MET A 605 -13.12 -46.76 26.95
C MET A 605 -13.22 -45.22 27.10
N ILE A 606 -14.30 -44.77 27.75
CA ILE A 606 -14.57 -43.40 28.19
C ILE A 606 -14.00 -43.21 29.60
N ALA A 607 -13.37 -42.07 29.88
CA ALA A 607 -13.18 -41.56 31.24
C ALA A 607 -13.24 -40.03 31.26
N THR A 608 -14.23 -39.48 31.99
CA THR A 608 -14.38 -38.06 32.34
C THR A 608 -13.86 -37.80 33.76
N PRO A 609 -13.14 -36.69 33.97
CA PRO A 609 -13.32 -35.86 35.18
C PRO A 609 -13.36 -34.36 34.81
N GLY A 610 -14.35 -33.55 35.19
CA GLY A 610 -14.57 -33.01 36.55
C GLY A 610 -14.32 -31.48 36.53
N PRO A 611 -15.21 -30.61 37.04
CA PRO A 611 -15.16 -29.16 36.81
C PRO A 611 -14.21 -28.43 37.77
N VAL A 612 -13.49 -27.42 37.28
CA VAL A 612 -12.61 -26.53 38.08
C VAL A 612 -13.26 -25.14 38.22
N PRO A 613 -13.23 -24.48 39.41
CA PRO A 613 -14.02 -23.29 39.69
C PRO A 613 -13.42 -22.01 39.09
N ALA A 614 -14.29 -21.10 38.66
CA ALA A 614 -13.93 -19.78 38.13
C ALA A 614 -13.63 -18.76 39.24
N ALA A 615 -12.56 -17.96 39.04
CA ALA A 615 -12.24 -16.79 39.85
C ALA A 615 -12.97 -15.53 39.32
N PRO A 616 -13.31 -14.53 40.17
CA PRO A 616 -14.29 -13.50 39.85
C PRO A 616 -13.69 -12.35 39.00
N ALA A 617 -14.45 -11.92 38.00
CA ALA A 617 -14.15 -10.75 37.17
C ALA A 617 -14.75 -9.46 37.78
N ALA A 618 -14.02 -8.36 37.69
CA ALA A 618 -14.49 -7.02 38.04
C ALA A 618 -15.61 -6.55 37.06
N PRO A 619 -16.56 -5.69 37.51
CA PRO A 619 -17.75 -5.38 36.73
C PRO A 619 -17.43 -4.40 35.59
N VAL A 620 -17.62 -4.86 34.35
CA VAL A 620 -17.70 -4.01 33.16
C VAL A 620 -19.15 -3.51 33.08
N LEU A 621 -19.37 -2.20 33.19
CA LEU A 621 -20.66 -1.58 32.90
C LEU A 621 -20.98 -1.81 31.43
N ALA A 622 -22.11 -2.46 31.15
CA ALA A 622 -22.56 -2.78 29.80
C ALA A 622 -22.83 -1.50 29.00
N ALA A 623 -22.15 -1.33 27.87
CA ALA A 623 -22.47 -0.29 26.91
C ALA A 623 -23.89 -0.50 26.33
N PRO A 624 -24.65 0.58 26.06
CA PRO A 624 -25.98 0.45 25.47
C PRO A 624 -25.89 -0.20 24.09
N VAL A 625 -26.72 -1.22 23.86
CA VAL A 625 -26.83 -1.90 22.55
C VAL A 625 -27.57 -0.96 21.59
N LEU A 626 -26.82 -0.25 20.74
CA LEU A 626 -27.38 0.57 19.66
C LEU A 626 -27.77 -0.33 18.48
N ALA A 627 -28.96 -0.10 17.91
CA ALA A 627 -29.52 -0.93 16.83
C ALA A 627 -28.89 -0.69 15.45
N ALA A 628 -28.15 0.41 15.29
CA ALA A 628 -27.53 0.83 14.03
C ALA A 628 -26.20 1.57 14.28
N PRO A 629 -25.26 1.58 13.31
CA PRO A 629 -24.02 2.34 13.43
C PRO A 629 -24.29 3.84 13.53
N VAL A 630 -23.58 4.53 14.42
CA VAL A 630 -23.62 5.99 14.58
C VAL A 630 -22.78 6.63 13.48
N LEU A 631 -23.41 7.45 12.63
CA LEU A 631 -22.81 8.10 11.47
C LEU A 631 -22.44 9.57 11.72
N ALA A 632 -23.07 10.18 12.72
CA ALA A 632 -22.81 11.52 13.22
C ALA A 632 -23.25 11.62 14.68
N VAL A 633 -22.64 12.53 15.42
CA VAL A 633 -23.02 12.87 16.80
C VAL A 633 -23.31 14.37 16.85
N ALA A 634 -24.29 14.79 17.63
CA ALA A 634 -24.37 16.18 18.06
C ALA A 634 -24.56 16.29 19.57
N ALA A 635 -24.18 17.43 20.15
CA ALA A 635 -24.27 17.66 21.58
C ALA A 635 -24.84 19.05 21.89
N ASP A 636 -25.77 19.10 22.83
CA ASP A 636 -26.16 20.30 23.55
C ASP A 636 -26.01 20.04 25.07
N THR A 637 -26.46 20.99 25.89
CA THR A 637 -26.41 20.86 27.36
C THR A 637 -27.37 19.79 27.92
N GLY A 638 -28.30 19.29 27.10
CA GLY A 638 -29.26 18.25 27.46
C GLY A 638 -28.78 16.83 27.16
N GLY A 639 -27.84 16.63 26.24
CA GLY A 639 -27.27 15.31 25.98
C GLY A 639 -26.56 15.15 24.62
N LEU A 640 -26.33 13.90 24.23
CA LEU A 640 -25.73 13.51 22.95
C LEU A 640 -26.78 12.93 22.00
N TYR A 641 -27.01 13.56 20.86
CA TYR A 641 -27.86 13.04 19.79
C TYR A 641 -27.05 12.16 18.85
N VAL A 642 -27.57 10.98 18.52
CA VAL A 642 -26.95 10.02 17.58
C VAL A 642 -27.83 9.76 16.36
N SER A 643 -27.30 9.07 15.35
CA SER A 643 -27.92 8.90 14.03
C SER A 643 -29.30 8.21 13.97
N GLY A 644 -29.72 7.51 15.04
CA GLY A 644 -31.08 6.97 15.16
C GLY A 644 -32.11 7.99 15.66
N GLY A 645 -31.66 9.18 16.04
CA GLY A 645 -32.47 10.19 16.73
C GLY A 645 -32.55 9.99 18.24
N GLU A 646 -31.87 8.98 18.78
CA GLU A 646 -31.80 8.78 20.23
C GLU A 646 -30.99 9.90 20.90
N LEU A 647 -31.49 10.36 22.05
CA LEU A 647 -30.78 11.24 22.97
C LEU A 647 -30.14 10.37 24.06
N LEU A 648 -28.81 10.40 24.14
CA LEU A 648 -28.02 9.69 25.13
C LEU A 648 -27.57 10.65 26.23
N ASP A 649 -27.43 10.12 27.44
CA ASP A 649 -26.85 10.88 28.56
C ASP A 649 -25.42 11.31 28.25
N ALA A 650 -25.10 12.55 28.61
CA ALA A 650 -23.80 13.17 28.42
C ALA A 650 -23.00 13.28 29.73
N ALA A 651 -23.45 12.66 30.83
CA ALA A 651 -22.75 12.62 32.11
C ALA A 651 -21.27 12.23 31.95
N GLY A 652 -20.37 13.06 32.49
CA GLY A 652 -18.92 12.90 32.37
C GLY A 652 -18.32 13.29 31.00
N ALA A 653 -19.09 13.20 29.91
CA ALA A 653 -18.59 13.45 28.57
C ALA A 653 -18.35 14.95 28.29
N LEU A 654 -19.12 15.85 28.90
CA LEU A 654 -18.99 17.31 28.67
C LEU A 654 -18.01 18.00 29.64
N GLU A 655 -17.36 17.26 30.54
CA GLU A 655 -16.47 17.84 31.56
C GLU A 655 -15.14 18.35 31.00
N SER A 656 -14.64 17.70 29.95
CA SER A 656 -13.38 18.04 29.30
C SER A 656 -13.38 17.58 27.84
N LEU A 657 -12.54 18.18 27.00
CA LEU A 657 -12.40 17.76 25.61
C LEU A 657 -11.97 16.28 25.47
N PRO A 658 -11.00 15.76 26.25
CA PRO A 658 -10.63 14.34 26.18
C PRO A 658 -11.77 13.39 26.51
N ALA A 659 -12.57 13.69 27.54
CA ALA A 659 -13.73 12.88 27.91
C ALA A 659 -14.78 12.88 26.79
N PHE A 660 -15.03 14.05 26.19
CA PHE A 660 -15.93 14.19 25.06
C PHE A 660 -15.47 13.37 23.85
N LEU A 661 -14.20 13.51 23.46
CA LEU A 661 -13.64 12.78 22.32
C LEU A 661 -13.62 11.27 22.57
N ALA A 662 -13.32 10.82 23.79
CA ALA A 662 -13.40 9.41 24.16
C ALA A 662 -14.84 8.88 23.99
N ARG A 663 -15.84 9.61 24.50
CA ARG A 663 -17.25 9.24 24.35
C ARG A 663 -17.71 9.22 22.90
N VAL A 664 -17.26 10.17 22.09
CA VAL A 664 -17.53 10.19 20.64
C VAL A 664 -16.93 8.95 19.97
N ILE A 665 -15.70 8.55 20.31
CA ILE A 665 -15.05 7.37 19.72
C ILE A 665 -15.72 6.06 20.18
N GLU A 666 -16.24 5.97 21.40
CA GLU A 666 -17.06 4.82 21.81
C GLU A 666 -18.30 4.66 20.92
N LEU A 667 -18.97 5.79 20.60
CA LEU A 667 -20.18 5.79 19.77
C LEU A 667 -19.86 5.62 18.28
N MET A 668 -18.77 6.24 17.81
CA MET A 668 -18.34 6.31 16.41
C MET A 668 -16.84 5.99 16.30
N PRO A 669 -16.44 4.69 16.35
CA PRO A 669 -15.04 4.26 16.45
C PRO A 669 -14.12 4.72 15.32
N GLU A 670 -14.68 4.87 14.11
CA GLU A 670 -13.97 5.33 12.92
C GLU A 670 -13.75 6.86 12.89
N GLY A 671 -14.34 7.58 13.87
CA GLY A 671 -14.44 9.03 13.83
C GLY A 671 -15.45 9.53 12.79
N GLY A 672 -15.52 10.84 12.60
CA GLY A 672 -16.55 11.44 11.74
C GLY A 672 -16.93 12.86 12.15
N SER A 673 -18.10 13.30 11.72
CA SER A 673 -18.60 14.66 11.97
C SER A 673 -19.36 14.74 13.29
N VAL A 674 -19.01 15.75 14.08
CA VAL A 674 -19.64 16.06 15.35
C VAL A 674 -20.09 17.50 15.33
N ALA A 675 -21.33 17.78 15.75
CA ALA A 675 -21.83 19.14 15.90
C ALA A 675 -22.07 19.47 17.39
N ILE A 676 -21.59 20.60 17.87
CA ILE A 676 -21.80 21.03 19.26
C ILE A 676 -22.39 22.44 19.28
N THR A 677 -23.24 22.74 20.26
CA THR A 677 -23.69 24.11 20.51
C THR A 677 -22.57 24.95 21.13
N ALA A 678 -22.71 26.28 21.09
CA ALA A 678 -21.74 27.21 21.67
C ALA A 678 -21.56 27.03 23.18
N ASP A 679 -22.64 26.66 23.88
CA ASP A 679 -22.61 26.35 25.31
C ASP A 679 -21.75 25.11 25.60
N VAL A 680 -21.90 24.05 24.80
CA VAL A 680 -21.05 22.85 24.90
C VAL A 680 -19.61 23.17 24.52
N ALA A 681 -19.37 23.96 23.47
CA ALA A 681 -18.03 24.39 23.10
C ALA A 681 -17.35 25.13 24.26
N THR A 682 -18.07 26.04 24.92
CA THR A 682 -17.61 26.75 26.12
C THR A 682 -17.31 25.77 27.25
N ALA A 683 -18.20 24.82 27.52
CA ALA A 683 -18.00 23.78 28.54
C ALA A 683 -16.79 22.88 28.25
N LEU A 684 -16.42 22.66 26.99
CA LEU A 684 -15.22 21.92 26.57
C LEU A 684 -13.96 22.79 26.54
N GLY A 685 -14.06 24.09 26.77
CA GLY A 685 -12.93 25.02 26.81
C GLY A 685 -12.50 25.59 25.45
N TYR A 686 -13.43 25.64 24.48
CA TYR A 686 -13.27 26.44 23.27
C TYR A 686 -13.38 27.95 23.60
N PRO A 687 -12.80 28.85 22.77
CA PRO A 687 -12.99 30.29 22.91
C PRO A 687 -14.46 30.67 22.65
N ALA A 688 -14.87 31.90 23.03
CA ALA A 688 -16.25 32.38 22.80
C ALA A 688 -16.58 32.65 21.32
N ALA A 689 -15.56 32.83 20.48
CA ALA A 689 -15.67 33.04 19.04
C ALA A 689 -14.51 32.31 18.33
N PRO A 690 -14.67 31.91 17.06
CA PRO A 690 -13.59 31.23 16.34
C PRO A 690 -12.38 32.16 16.23
N LYS A 691 -11.17 31.63 16.41
CA LYS A 691 -9.95 32.41 16.16
C LYS A 691 -9.88 32.70 14.66
N ARG A 692 -10.27 33.89 14.22
CA ARG A 692 -10.26 34.26 12.78
C ARG A 692 -8.87 33.99 12.19
N ALA A 693 -8.81 33.24 11.08
CA ALA A 693 -7.57 33.11 10.32
C ALA A 693 -7.13 34.51 9.85
N GLU A 694 -6.01 35.02 10.38
CA GLU A 694 -5.43 36.28 9.93
C GLU A 694 -5.12 36.17 8.43
N THR A 695 -5.62 37.12 7.63
CA THR A 695 -5.22 37.20 6.23
C THR A 695 -3.74 37.58 6.12
N PHE A 696 -3.09 37.20 5.03
CA PHE A 696 -1.68 37.58 4.81
C PHE A 696 -1.48 39.10 4.87
N ALA A 697 -2.45 39.88 4.38
CA ALA A 697 -2.42 41.35 4.43
C ALA A 697 -2.60 41.91 5.86
N GLU A 698 -3.42 41.26 6.71
CA GLU A 698 -3.57 41.62 8.13
C GLU A 698 -2.35 41.21 8.95
N ALA A 699 -1.77 40.03 8.70
CA ALA A 699 -0.53 39.58 9.30
C ALA A 699 0.66 40.47 8.91
N ASP A 700 0.72 40.93 7.65
CA ASP A 700 1.73 41.89 7.18
C ASP A 700 1.48 43.29 7.76
N ARG A 701 0.22 43.75 7.85
CA ARG A 701 -0.13 45.00 8.57
C ARG A 701 0.22 44.94 10.05
N ARG A 702 -0.04 43.82 10.74
CA ARG A 702 0.33 43.62 12.15
C ARG A 702 1.85 43.62 12.30
N LYS A 703 2.58 42.90 11.44
CA LYS A 703 4.07 42.94 11.41
C LYS A 703 4.61 44.36 11.22
N ARG A 704 3.95 45.18 10.40
CA ARG A 704 4.29 46.60 10.19
C ARG A 704 3.85 47.51 11.35
N ALA A 705 2.76 47.19 12.05
CA ALA A 705 2.20 47.99 13.14
C ALA A 705 2.78 47.65 14.53
N SER A 706 3.22 46.41 14.78
CA SER A 706 3.70 45.95 16.08
C SER A 706 5.21 46.10 16.22
N ARG A 707 5.67 47.33 16.49
CA ARG A 707 6.97 47.58 17.14
C ARG A 707 6.92 47.37 18.66
N LYS A 708 5.78 46.93 19.20
CA LYS A 708 5.60 46.50 20.59
C LYS A 708 5.34 44.99 20.65
N LYS A 709 6.11 44.30 21.50
CA LYS A 709 5.87 42.91 21.93
C LYS A 709 4.45 42.80 22.47
N VAL A 710 3.56 42.18 21.71
CA VAL A 710 2.30 41.64 22.22
C VAL A 710 2.62 40.22 22.67
N GLU A 711 2.42 39.91 23.94
CA GLU A 711 2.55 38.54 24.43
C GLU A 711 1.52 37.66 23.71
N PRO A 712 1.90 36.44 23.27
CA PRO A 712 0.96 35.54 22.65
C PRO A 712 -0.15 35.18 23.65
N GLU A 713 -1.41 35.34 23.24
CA GLU A 713 -2.54 34.87 24.05
C GLU A 713 -2.36 33.38 24.41
N PRO A 714 -2.68 32.99 25.65
CA PRO A 714 -2.63 31.58 26.05
C PRO A 714 -3.55 30.73 25.18
N ASP A 715 -3.14 29.50 24.91
CA ASP A 715 -3.95 28.55 24.15
C ASP A 715 -5.25 28.23 24.92
N PRO A 716 -6.41 28.09 24.24
CA PRO A 716 -7.67 27.71 24.88
C PRO A 716 -7.53 26.37 25.61
N ARG A 717 -8.30 26.19 26.71
CA ARG A 717 -8.26 24.97 27.54
C ARG A 717 -8.47 23.70 26.70
N ALA A 718 -9.39 23.72 25.74
CA ALA A 718 -9.60 22.61 24.80
C ALA A 718 -8.32 22.20 24.05
N ALA A 719 -7.52 23.16 23.58
CA ALA A 719 -6.26 22.87 22.87
C ALA A 719 -5.19 22.30 23.81
N ILE A 720 -5.16 22.73 25.08
CA ILE A 720 -4.22 22.24 26.09
C ILE A 720 -4.58 20.81 26.48
N GLU A 721 -5.82 20.57 26.89
CA GLU A 721 -6.31 19.25 27.33
C GLU A 721 -6.27 18.23 26.20
N GLY A 722 -6.69 18.62 24.99
CA GLY A 722 -6.62 17.76 23.82
C GLY A 722 -5.20 17.28 23.53
N ARG A 723 -4.22 18.20 23.49
CA ARG A 723 -2.81 17.85 23.26
C ARG A 723 -2.25 16.97 24.37
N ALA A 724 -2.61 17.23 25.63
CA ALA A 724 -2.19 16.41 26.76
C ALA A 724 -2.72 14.97 26.66
N ALA A 725 -3.92 14.78 26.11
CA ALA A 725 -4.52 13.48 25.83
C ALA A 725 -4.11 12.88 24.47
N GLY A 726 -3.09 13.44 23.80
CA GLY A 726 -2.60 12.93 22.51
C GLY A 726 -3.41 13.37 21.29
N TRP A 727 -4.47 14.17 21.44
CA TRP A 727 -5.25 14.71 20.33
C TRP A 727 -4.63 16.00 19.79
N LEU A 728 -4.27 16.01 18.50
CA LEU A 728 -3.67 17.17 17.85
C LEU A 728 -4.73 17.91 17.01
N PRO A 729 -5.03 19.20 17.28
CA PRO A 729 -5.84 20.03 16.39
C PRO A 729 -5.02 20.44 15.15
N ALA A 730 -5.70 20.73 14.04
CA ALA A 730 -5.04 21.26 12.84
C ALA A 730 -4.43 22.66 13.08
N ASP A 731 -3.36 23.01 12.34
CA ASP A 731 -2.47 24.17 12.57
C ASP A 731 -3.14 25.56 12.58
N ALA A 732 -4.39 25.68 12.13
CA ALA A 732 -5.13 26.93 12.03
C ALA A 732 -5.82 27.38 13.34
N GLY A 733 -5.58 26.70 14.47
CA GLY A 733 -6.27 26.96 15.74
C GLY A 733 -7.72 26.44 15.75
N LEU A 734 -8.47 26.78 16.81
CA LEU A 734 -9.88 26.38 16.96
C LEU A 734 -10.79 27.31 16.13
N GLN A 735 -11.25 26.78 14.99
CA GLN A 735 -12.15 27.44 14.02
C GLN A 735 -13.58 26.91 14.18
N ALA A 736 -14.52 27.42 13.36
CA ALA A 736 -15.88 26.88 13.21
C ALA A 736 -15.86 25.35 13.06
N TRP A 737 -14.97 24.85 12.19
CA TRP A 737 -14.62 23.44 12.10
C TRP A 737 -13.22 23.19 12.65
N THR A 738 -13.12 22.31 13.66
CA THR A 738 -11.84 21.84 14.19
C THR A 738 -11.69 20.35 13.94
N THR A 739 -10.60 19.95 13.27
CA THR A 739 -10.26 18.53 13.10
C THR A 739 -9.28 18.11 14.19
N TRP A 740 -9.71 17.20 15.05
CA TRP A 740 -8.87 16.54 16.04
C TRP A 740 -8.35 15.22 15.50
N ARG A 741 -7.05 14.99 15.56
CA ARG A 741 -6.40 13.76 15.09
C ARG A 741 -5.73 13.04 16.24
N HIS A 742 -5.98 11.74 16.36
CA HIS A 742 -5.24 10.86 17.24
C HIS A 742 -4.06 10.22 16.48
N PRO A 743 -2.79 10.42 16.88
CA PRO A 743 -1.62 10.04 16.10
C PRO A 743 -1.36 8.53 16.05
N GLU A 744 -1.75 7.78 17.08
CA GLU A 744 -1.53 6.32 17.17
C GLU A 744 -2.56 5.52 16.36
N SER A 745 -3.85 5.88 16.49
CA SER A 745 -4.94 5.21 15.77
C SER A 745 -5.19 5.80 14.38
N GLY A 746 -4.76 7.04 14.13
CA GLY A 746 -5.05 7.77 12.90
C GLY A 746 -6.48 8.34 12.80
N THR A 747 -7.33 8.08 13.80
CA THR A 747 -8.74 8.51 13.85
C THR A 747 -8.88 10.03 13.80
N ARG A 748 -9.93 10.51 13.13
CA ARG A 748 -10.22 11.96 12.99
C ARG A 748 -11.64 12.27 13.43
N VAL A 749 -11.78 13.24 14.32
CA VAL A 749 -13.07 13.78 14.75
C VAL A 749 -13.16 15.22 14.28
N HIS A 750 -14.19 15.52 13.48
CA HIS A 750 -14.43 16.84 12.91
C HIS A 750 -15.52 17.53 13.71
N VAL A 751 -15.13 18.41 14.64
CA VAL A 751 -16.05 19.13 15.53
C VAL A 751 -16.44 20.46 14.90
N LEU A 752 -17.73 20.64 14.66
CA LEU A 752 -18.36 21.89 14.25
C LEU A 752 -19.04 22.55 15.46
N VAL A 753 -18.76 23.82 15.70
CA VAL A 753 -19.60 24.66 16.56
C VAL A 753 -20.72 25.24 15.70
N ILE A 754 -21.98 24.86 15.95
CA ILE A 754 -23.11 25.13 15.04
C ILE A 754 -23.26 26.63 14.78
N GLU A 755 -23.25 27.43 15.83
CA GLU A 755 -23.43 28.88 15.80
C GLU A 755 -22.28 29.61 15.09
N TRP A 756 -21.13 28.94 14.91
CA TRP A 756 -19.99 29.48 14.17
C TRP A 756 -20.05 29.17 12.67
N SER A 757 -21.00 28.36 12.20
CA SER A 757 -21.06 27.96 10.79
C SER A 757 -21.31 29.12 9.82
N GLY A 758 -21.78 30.27 10.32
CA GLY A 758 -22.06 31.46 9.52
C GLY A 758 -20.86 32.41 9.33
N THR A 759 -19.70 32.10 9.90
CA THR A 759 -18.55 33.03 9.91
C THR A 759 -17.61 32.91 8.70
N ASP A 760 -17.76 31.85 7.90
CA ASP A 760 -16.87 31.54 6.76
C ASP A 760 -17.47 31.98 5.41
N ALA A 761 -16.61 32.36 4.46
CA ALA A 761 -17.00 32.90 3.14
C ALA A 761 -17.60 31.86 2.16
N SER A 762 -17.63 30.58 2.53
CA SER A 762 -18.27 29.51 1.75
C SER A 762 -19.67 29.24 2.28
N SER A 763 -20.67 29.16 1.39
CA SER A 763 -22.03 28.79 1.77
C SER A 763 -22.06 27.39 2.39
N HIS A 764 -22.15 27.30 3.72
CA HIS A 764 -22.42 26.05 4.43
C HIS A 764 -23.89 25.69 4.21
N VAL A 765 -24.18 25.02 3.11
CA VAL A 765 -25.58 24.75 2.70
C VAL A 765 -26.24 23.69 3.59
N LEU A 766 -25.45 22.85 4.27
CA LEU A 766 -26.01 21.76 5.08
C LEU A 766 -26.35 22.19 6.52
N ILE A 767 -25.44 22.92 7.18
CA ILE A 767 -25.57 23.31 8.59
C ILE A 767 -25.56 24.83 8.70
N THR A 768 -26.66 25.40 9.19
CA THR A 768 -26.82 26.84 9.42
C THR A 768 -26.77 27.17 10.92
N PRO A 769 -26.43 28.40 11.32
CA PRO A 769 -26.21 28.76 12.73
C PRO A 769 -27.42 28.63 13.65
N ASP A 770 -28.62 28.57 13.06
CA ASP A 770 -29.92 28.52 13.73
C ASP A 770 -30.40 27.09 14.02
N LEU A 771 -29.66 26.06 13.60
CA LEU A 771 -30.07 24.67 13.83
C LEU A 771 -29.90 24.23 15.28
N SER A 772 -30.84 23.44 15.77
CA SER A 772 -30.64 22.65 17.00
C SER A 772 -29.60 21.54 16.78
N ALA A 773 -29.00 21.05 17.88
CA ALA A 773 -28.10 19.89 17.84
C ALA A 773 -28.76 18.66 17.19
N ALA A 774 -30.04 18.42 17.48
CA ALA A 774 -30.82 17.33 16.88
C ALA A 774 -30.92 17.45 15.35
N GLN A 775 -31.29 18.63 14.84
CA GLN A 775 -31.37 18.89 13.39
C GLN A 775 -30.00 18.80 12.72
N ALA A 776 -28.95 19.31 13.37
CA ALA A 776 -27.59 19.19 12.87
C ALA A 776 -27.15 17.71 12.76
N CYS A 777 -27.43 16.89 13.78
CA CYS A 777 -27.16 15.45 13.75
C CYS A 777 -27.93 14.75 12.63
N HIS A 778 -29.22 15.10 12.46
CA HIS A 778 -30.06 14.56 11.40
C HIS A 778 -29.48 14.84 10.01
N ARG A 779 -29.14 16.10 9.72
CA ARG A 779 -28.59 16.50 8.41
C ARG A 779 -27.21 15.89 8.13
N LEU A 780 -26.31 15.85 9.12
CA LEU A 780 -25.01 15.19 9.00
C LEU A 780 -25.17 13.69 8.75
N THR A 781 -26.10 13.03 9.45
CA THR A 781 -26.45 11.62 9.24
C THR A 781 -27.01 11.40 7.84
N ALA A 782 -27.93 12.25 7.37
CA ALA A 782 -28.54 12.15 6.04
C ALA A 782 -27.49 12.29 4.92
N TRP A 783 -26.54 13.22 5.06
CA TRP A 783 -25.40 13.32 4.16
C TRP A 783 -24.54 12.05 4.17
N HIS A 784 -24.20 11.54 5.36
CA HIS A 784 -23.36 10.34 5.47
C HIS A 784 -24.07 9.15 4.83
N ARG A 785 -25.36 8.93 5.09
CA ARG A 785 -26.17 7.88 4.43
C ARG A 785 -26.18 8.03 2.90
N ALA A 786 -26.32 9.25 2.39
CA ALA A 786 -26.38 9.51 0.96
C ALA A 786 -25.03 9.33 0.25
N THR A 787 -23.92 9.64 0.91
CA THR A 787 -22.59 9.70 0.27
C THR A 787 -21.61 8.61 0.69
N GLY A 788 -21.88 7.94 1.82
CA GLY A 788 -20.95 7.02 2.48
C GLY A 788 -19.74 7.69 3.12
N THR A 789 -19.74 9.02 3.26
CA THR A 789 -18.64 9.80 3.86
C THR A 789 -19.16 10.92 4.75
N PRO A 790 -18.44 11.32 5.81
CA PRO A 790 -18.85 12.43 6.66
C PRO A 790 -18.82 13.77 5.91
N TYR A 791 -19.77 14.68 6.22
CA TYR A 791 -19.73 16.07 5.74
C TYR A 791 -18.74 16.86 6.58
N VAL A 792 -17.74 17.46 5.95
CA VAL A 792 -16.64 18.15 6.64
C VAL A 792 -16.40 19.50 6.01
N MET A 793 -16.42 20.55 6.84
CA MET A 793 -16.17 21.94 6.44
C MET A 793 -17.17 22.45 5.40
N THR A 794 -16.92 22.20 4.11
CA THR A 794 -17.73 22.70 2.99
C THR A 794 -18.17 21.57 2.08
N ALA A 795 -19.16 21.84 1.22
CA ALA A 795 -19.60 20.89 0.21
C ALA A 795 -18.45 20.53 -0.74
N GLY A 796 -17.63 21.52 -1.16
CA GLY A 796 -16.45 21.28 -1.98
C GLY A 796 -15.38 20.40 -1.31
N ILE A 797 -15.05 20.62 -0.03
CA ILE A 797 -14.08 19.77 0.70
C ILE A 797 -14.63 18.36 0.87
N SER A 798 -15.93 18.24 1.19
CA SER A 798 -16.61 16.95 1.30
C SER A 798 -16.62 16.21 -0.04
N GLY A 799 -16.80 16.93 -1.16
CA GLY A 799 -16.70 16.37 -2.50
C GLY A 799 -15.27 15.93 -2.86
N CYS A 800 -14.23 16.70 -2.48
CA CYS A 800 -12.84 16.25 -2.59
C CYS A 800 -12.59 14.96 -1.79
N ASN A 801 -13.12 14.87 -0.56
CA ASN A 801 -13.02 13.66 0.26
C ASN A 801 -13.71 12.47 -0.43
N LEU A 802 -14.89 12.67 -1.03
CA LEU A 802 -15.60 11.65 -1.79
C LEU A 802 -14.83 11.21 -3.04
N LEU A 803 -14.19 12.14 -3.75
CA LEU A 803 -13.33 11.86 -4.92
C LEU A 803 -12.16 10.91 -4.58
N VAL A 804 -11.57 11.08 -3.40
CA VAL A 804 -10.38 10.31 -2.96
C VAL A 804 -10.70 9.25 -1.91
N ALA A 805 -11.99 9.04 -1.59
CA ALA A 805 -12.45 8.08 -0.59
C ALA A 805 -12.23 6.64 -1.08
N LYS A 806 -12.56 6.37 -2.34
CA LYS A 806 -12.43 5.02 -2.92
C LYS A 806 -11.04 4.80 -3.49
N ARG A 807 -10.44 3.67 -3.12
CA ARG A 807 -9.19 3.20 -3.73
C ARG A 807 -9.49 2.57 -5.08
N HIS A 808 -8.74 2.95 -6.11
CA HIS A 808 -8.80 2.32 -7.42
C HIS A 808 -7.82 1.14 -7.46
N HIS A 809 -8.33 -0.08 -7.69
CA HIS A 809 -7.55 -1.33 -7.59
C HIS A 809 -6.65 -1.43 -6.34
N GLY A 810 -7.15 -0.96 -5.18
CA GLY A 810 -6.44 -1.02 -3.90
C GLY A 810 -5.38 0.08 -3.68
N ARG A 811 -5.19 0.98 -4.64
CA ARG A 811 -4.28 2.15 -4.55
C ARG A 811 -5.05 3.43 -4.25
N ALA A 812 -4.50 4.27 -3.39
CA ALA A 812 -5.01 5.63 -3.16
C ALA A 812 -4.34 6.59 -4.17
N PRO A 813 -5.08 7.55 -4.74
CA PRO A 813 -4.48 8.55 -5.61
C PRO A 813 -3.57 9.50 -4.82
N LEU A 814 -2.52 10.00 -5.47
CA LEU A 814 -1.73 11.11 -4.96
C LEU A 814 -2.62 12.36 -4.84
N ARG A 815 -2.89 12.76 -3.59
CA ARG A 815 -3.85 13.83 -3.29
C ARG A 815 -3.30 15.22 -3.54
N LYS A 816 -2.00 15.45 -3.29
CA LYS A 816 -1.35 16.75 -3.47
C LYS A 816 -0.11 16.58 -4.33
N TRP A 817 0.01 17.42 -5.34
CA TRP A 817 1.20 17.51 -6.17
C TRP A 817 1.39 18.95 -6.60
N GLU A 818 2.55 19.51 -6.26
CA GLU A 818 3.02 20.77 -6.81
C GLU A 818 3.78 20.48 -8.11
N PRO A 819 3.22 20.87 -9.26
CA PRO A 819 3.86 20.60 -10.55
C PRO A 819 5.13 21.46 -10.73
N PRO A 820 6.16 20.94 -11.40
CA PRO A 820 7.30 21.73 -11.86
C PRO A 820 6.85 22.93 -12.70
N THR A 821 7.63 24.03 -12.69
CA THR A 821 7.27 25.29 -13.38
C THR A 821 7.09 25.15 -14.90
N ASP A 822 7.76 24.19 -15.51
CA ASP A 822 7.70 23.84 -16.94
C ASP A 822 6.57 22.85 -17.27
N CYS A 823 5.94 22.25 -16.26
CA CYS A 823 4.80 21.38 -16.46
C CYS A 823 3.54 22.21 -16.78
N PRO A 824 2.70 21.78 -17.75
CA PRO A 824 1.47 22.50 -18.11
C PRO A 824 0.50 22.70 -16.94
N ALA A 825 0.52 21.79 -15.96
CA ALA A 825 -0.27 21.88 -14.74
C ALA A 825 0.12 23.06 -13.82
N ALA A 826 1.29 23.69 -13.98
CA ALA A 826 1.69 24.83 -13.14
C ALA A 826 0.92 26.11 -13.44
N GLY A 827 0.53 26.32 -14.71
CA GLY A 827 -0.26 27.48 -15.15
C GLY A 827 -1.75 27.20 -15.33
N GLY A 828 -2.16 25.91 -15.34
CA GLY A 828 -3.48 25.48 -15.81
C GLY A 828 -3.53 25.57 -17.34
N ALA A 829 -3.41 24.46 -18.03
CA ALA A 829 -3.33 24.46 -19.49
C ALA A 829 -4.71 24.54 -20.16
N GLU A 830 -5.77 24.14 -19.43
CA GLU A 830 -7.13 24.12 -19.93
C GLU A 830 -7.95 25.25 -19.29
N HIS A 831 -8.65 26.00 -20.12
CA HIS A 831 -9.54 27.07 -19.69
C HIS A 831 -10.89 26.95 -20.39
N GLY A 832 -11.96 27.34 -19.69
CA GLY A 832 -13.26 27.55 -20.33
C GLY A 832 -13.12 28.66 -21.39
N TYR A 833 -13.43 28.33 -22.63
CA TYR A 833 -13.36 29.24 -23.75
C TYR A 833 -14.76 29.49 -24.28
N ASP A 834 -15.19 30.75 -24.24
CA ASP A 834 -16.45 31.22 -24.82
C ASP A 834 -16.17 31.64 -26.27
N HIS A 835 -16.76 30.92 -27.21
CA HIS A 835 -16.69 31.22 -28.63
C HIS A 835 -17.99 31.90 -29.09
N LEU A 836 -17.86 33.08 -29.67
CA LEU A 836 -18.95 33.74 -30.40
C LEU A 836 -18.62 33.72 -31.89
N ARG A 837 -19.51 33.12 -32.70
CA ARG A 837 -19.33 33.07 -34.15
C ARG A 837 -19.65 34.44 -34.75
N PRO A 838 -18.73 35.05 -35.53
CA PRO A 838 -18.95 36.36 -36.14
C PRO A 838 -20.26 36.41 -36.95
N GLU A 839 -21.01 37.51 -36.85
CA GLU A 839 -22.29 37.67 -37.56
C GLU A 839 -22.14 37.65 -39.09
N SER A 840 -20.95 37.99 -39.60
CA SER A 840 -20.61 37.85 -41.01
C SER A 840 -20.67 36.40 -41.51
N GLN A 841 -20.53 35.43 -40.62
CA GLN A 841 -20.60 34.00 -40.91
C GLN A 841 -22.00 33.41 -40.66
N TRP A 842 -22.97 34.22 -40.24
CA TRP A 842 -24.34 33.74 -40.05
C TRP A 842 -25.02 33.57 -41.41
N THR A 843 -25.84 32.53 -41.52
CA THR A 843 -26.74 32.32 -42.66
C THR A 843 -27.86 33.35 -42.64
N GLU A 844 -28.55 33.49 -43.78
CA GLU A 844 -29.69 34.42 -43.87
C GLU A 844 -30.82 34.04 -42.90
N ALA A 845 -31.07 32.73 -42.74
CA ALA A 845 -32.03 32.22 -41.78
C ALA A 845 -31.67 32.62 -40.33
N GLU A 846 -30.41 32.46 -39.94
CA GLU A 846 -29.94 32.83 -38.59
C GLU A 846 -29.98 34.35 -38.35
N ARG A 847 -29.70 35.17 -39.37
CA ARG A 847 -29.85 36.64 -39.27
C ARG A 847 -31.30 37.08 -39.16
N SER A 848 -32.22 36.34 -39.80
CA SER A 848 -33.66 36.62 -39.77
C SER A 848 -34.39 36.07 -38.53
N ALA A 849 -33.71 35.22 -37.75
CA ALA A 849 -34.23 34.73 -36.47
C ALA A 849 -34.42 35.90 -35.49
N SER A 850 -35.33 35.76 -34.52
CA SER A 850 -35.53 36.79 -33.48
C SER A 850 -35.04 36.36 -32.10
N HIS A 851 -34.76 35.07 -31.90
CA HIS A 851 -34.36 34.49 -30.63
C HIS A 851 -33.13 33.59 -30.76
N VAL A 852 -32.48 33.35 -29.62
CA VAL A 852 -31.43 32.36 -29.45
C VAL A 852 -31.86 31.39 -28.36
N ILE A 853 -31.74 30.09 -28.67
CA ILE A 853 -31.98 29.00 -27.72
C ILE A 853 -30.64 28.43 -27.27
N GLY A 854 -30.44 28.33 -25.96
CA GLY A 854 -29.23 27.77 -25.34
C GLY A 854 -29.47 26.35 -24.85
N PHE A 855 -28.70 25.40 -25.36
CA PHE A 855 -28.68 24.01 -24.94
C PHE A 855 -27.50 23.74 -24.01
N ASP A 856 -27.80 23.54 -22.74
CA ASP A 856 -26.83 23.33 -21.66
C ASP A 856 -26.70 21.87 -21.29
N MET A 857 -25.47 21.41 -21.10
CA MET A 857 -25.16 20.05 -20.72
C MET A 857 -25.46 19.83 -19.24
N ARG A 858 -26.50 19.04 -18.97
CA ARG A 858 -26.96 18.68 -17.63
C ARG A 858 -25.82 18.09 -16.80
N LYS A 859 -25.50 18.78 -15.69
CA LYS A 859 -24.49 18.36 -14.71
C LYS A 859 -23.12 18.10 -15.39
N ALA A 860 -22.70 18.98 -16.30
CA ALA A 860 -21.48 18.86 -17.09
C ALA A 860 -20.25 18.40 -16.28
N TYR A 861 -19.92 19.09 -15.19
CA TYR A 861 -18.79 18.70 -14.31
C TYR A 861 -18.92 17.28 -13.74
N LEU A 862 -20.14 16.85 -13.39
CA LEU A 862 -20.38 15.49 -12.90
C LEU A 862 -20.11 14.45 -13.99
N ALA A 863 -20.49 14.74 -15.23
CA ALA A 863 -20.15 13.91 -16.39
C ALA A 863 -18.64 13.93 -16.67
N GLY A 864 -18.00 15.10 -16.54
CA GLY A 864 -16.55 15.28 -16.60
C GLY A 864 -15.81 14.37 -15.62
N PHE A 865 -16.16 14.43 -14.33
CA PHE A 865 -15.61 13.53 -13.30
C PHE A 865 -15.88 12.05 -13.59
N ALA A 866 -17.03 11.71 -14.17
CA ALA A 866 -17.37 10.32 -14.48
C ALA A 866 -16.61 9.73 -15.67
N GLY A 867 -16.36 10.56 -16.69
CA GLY A 867 -15.78 10.15 -17.96
C GLY A 867 -14.28 10.32 -18.06
N ALA A 868 -13.68 11.19 -17.25
CA ALA A 868 -12.25 11.46 -17.25
C ALA A 868 -11.43 10.33 -16.61
N ASP A 869 -10.32 9.99 -17.27
CA ASP A 869 -9.24 9.20 -16.70
C ASP A 869 -8.22 10.15 -16.06
N PHE A 870 -7.98 10.00 -14.75
CA PHE A 870 -7.13 10.87 -13.95
C PHE A 870 -5.77 10.22 -13.70
N ALA A 871 -4.69 11.00 -13.70
CA ALA A 871 -3.37 10.51 -13.32
C ALA A 871 -3.34 10.18 -11.81
N MET A 872 -3.10 8.92 -11.45
CA MET A 872 -3.08 8.50 -10.05
C MET A 872 -1.83 8.96 -9.28
N ASP A 873 -0.77 9.34 -10.00
CA ASP A 873 0.52 9.81 -9.49
C ASP A 873 0.93 11.13 -10.18
N ARG A 874 2.16 11.61 -9.94
CA ARG A 874 2.79 12.75 -10.63
C ARG A 874 2.91 12.47 -12.13
N LEU A 875 2.77 13.50 -12.96
CA LEU A 875 3.07 13.37 -14.40
C LEU A 875 4.58 13.39 -14.64
N GLU A 876 5.02 12.64 -15.64
CA GLU A 876 6.40 12.63 -16.14
C GLU A 876 6.46 13.30 -17.51
N HIS A 877 7.52 14.08 -17.74
CA HIS A 877 7.84 14.59 -19.07
C HIS A 877 8.41 13.45 -19.91
N VAL A 878 7.69 13.04 -20.95
CA VAL A 878 8.04 11.84 -21.76
C VAL A 878 8.38 12.16 -23.22
N GLY A 879 8.19 13.40 -23.66
CA GLY A 879 8.38 13.78 -25.05
C GLY A 879 7.40 13.06 -25.99
N ILE A 880 7.86 12.74 -27.21
CA ILE A 880 7.09 12.03 -28.25
C ILE A 880 7.31 10.51 -28.26
N SER A 881 7.90 9.94 -27.21
CA SER A 881 8.27 8.51 -27.20
C SER A 881 7.03 7.60 -27.08
N GLY A 882 6.57 7.07 -28.22
CA GLY A 882 5.57 5.99 -28.28
C GLY A 882 4.15 6.35 -28.70
N GLY A 883 3.95 7.48 -29.39
CA GLY A 883 2.67 7.86 -30.00
C GLY A 883 1.57 8.27 -29.02
N PHE A 884 0.42 8.67 -29.55
CA PHE A 884 -0.75 9.05 -28.77
C PHE A 884 -1.38 7.83 -28.09
N ASP A 885 -1.60 7.93 -26.78
CA ASP A 885 -2.26 6.91 -25.97
C ASP A 885 -3.43 7.52 -25.18
N LYS A 886 -4.65 7.29 -25.67
CA LYS A 886 -5.88 7.77 -25.03
C LYS A 886 -6.12 7.25 -23.62
N THR A 887 -5.43 6.18 -23.21
CA THR A 887 -5.56 5.57 -21.88
C THR A 887 -4.63 6.20 -20.85
N ARG A 888 -3.70 7.06 -21.27
CA ARG A 888 -2.76 7.77 -20.41
C ARG A 888 -3.19 9.22 -20.21
N ALA A 889 -3.72 9.52 -19.04
CA ALA A 889 -3.99 10.86 -18.57
C ALA A 889 -2.71 11.70 -18.53
N GLY A 890 -2.88 12.97 -18.88
CA GLY A 890 -1.81 13.95 -18.99
C GLY A 890 -2.09 14.96 -20.11
N TYR A 891 -1.03 15.64 -20.54
CA TYR A 891 -1.03 16.72 -21.53
C TYR A 891 -0.21 16.37 -22.77
N TRP A 892 -0.64 16.94 -23.89
CA TRP A 892 -0.04 16.77 -25.22
C TRP A 892 0.15 18.15 -25.85
N LEU A 893 1.33 18.45 -26.39
CA LEU A 893 1.65 19.73 -27.02
C LEU A 893 1.33 19.67 -28.51
N ILE A 894 0.40 20.52 -28.96
CA ILE A 894 -0.02 20.58 -30.36
C ILE A 894 0.61 21.77 -31.06
N SER A 895 1.40 21.51 -32.09
CA SER A 895 2.29 22.48 -32.73
C SER A 895 1.59 23.57 -33.56
N GLN A 896 0.44 23.29 -34.18
CA GLN A 896 -0.25 24.21 -35.12
C GLN A 896 -1.77 24.27 -34.89
N PRO A 897 -2.46 25.35 -35.31
CA PRO A 897 -3.92 25.46 -35.33
C PRO A 897 -4.61 24.24 -35.94
N TRP A 898 -5.72 23.81 -35.34
CA TRP A 898 -6.56 22.75 -35.91
C TRP A 898 -8.00 23.21 -36.03
N LYS A 899 -8.38 23.64 -37.24
CA LYS A 899 -9.71 24.15 -37.57
C LYS A 899 -10.33 23.39 -38.75
N PRO A 900 -10.78 22.13 -38.56
CA PRO A 900 -11.36 21.32 -39.62
C PRO A 900 -12.77 21.77 -40.04
N PHE A 901 -13.40 22.67 -39.27
CA PHE A 901 -14.73 23.22 -39.56
C PHE A 901 -14.70 24.75 -39.50
N ASP A 902 -15.07 25.42 -40.58
CA ASP A 902 -14.95 26.88 -40.72
C ASP A 902 -15.78 27.66 -39.68
N LEU A 903 -16.92 27.10 -39.29
CA LEU A 903 -17.91 27.69 -38.38
C LEU A 903 -17.68 27.35 -36.90
N LEU A 904 -16.62 26.59 -36.58
CA LEU A 904 -16.18 26.32 -35.21
C LEU A 904 -14.84 27.01 -34.93
N PRO A 905 -14.47 27.24 -33.65
CA PRO A 905 -13.16 27.81 -33.31
C PRO A 905 -12.01 26.83 -33.61
N ASP A 906 -10.77 27.29 -33.44
CA ASP A 906 -9.62 26.39 -33.30
C ASP A 906 -9.91 25.39 -32.18
N LEU A 907 -9.91 24.10 -32.54
CA LEU A 907 -10.32 23.05 -31.62
C LEU A 907 -9.29 22.80 -30.50
N ARG A 908 -8.08 23.39 -30.58
CA ARG A 908 -7.10 23.34 -29.49
C ARG A 908 -7.52 24.20 -28.29
N GLY A 909 -8.35 25.23 -28.51
CA GLY A 909 -8.75 26.20 -27.50
C GLY A 909 -8.35 27.64 -27.88
N ARG A 910 -8.17 28.50 -26.87
CA ARG A 910 -7.87 29.93 -27.10
C ARG A 910 -6.54 30.09 -27.84
N GLU A 911 -6.58 30.82 -28.95
CA GLU A 911 -5.38 31.13 -29.73
C GLU A 911 -4.44 32.05 -28.94
N ILE A 912 -3.24 31.55 -28.62
CA ILE A 912 -2.20 32.33 -27.96
C ILE A 912 -1.22 32.79 -29.05
N SER A 913 -1.32 34.08 -29.40
CA SER A 913 -0.35 34.74 -30.29
C SER A 913 0.73 35.40 -29.46
N VAL A 914 1.99 35.01 -29.69
CA VAL A 914 3.16 35.71 -29.16
C VAL A 914 3.89 36.31 -30.36
N SER A 915 3.95 37.65 -30.41
CA SER A 915 4.63 38.38 -31.49
C SER A 915 4.13 38.05 -32.91
N GLY A 916 2.83 37.77 -33.06
CA GLY A 916 2.19 37.48 -34.35
C GLY A 916 2.39 36.04 -34.86
N LYS A 917 3.06 35.17 -34.09
CA LYS A 917 3.15 33.73 -34.37
C LYS A 917 2.24 32.97 -33.42
N VAL A 918 1.46 32.04 -33.97
CA VAL A 918 0.61 31.15 -33.17
C VAL A 918 1.50 30.16 -32.44
N ALA A 919 1.43 30.15 -31.12
CA ALA A 919 2.24 29.25 -30.29
C ALA A 919 1.66 27.82 -30.28
N PRO A 920 2.50 26.79 -30.03
CA PRO A 920 2.03 25.47 -29.64
C PRO A 920 1.17 25.54 -28.37
N VAL A 921 0.13 24.70 -28.30
CA VAL A 921 -0.83 24.69 -27.19
C VAL A 921 -0.83 23.33 -26.51
N TRP A 922 -0.67 23.32 -25.19
CA TRP A 922 -0.87 22.14 -24.37
C TRP A 922 -2.36 21.85 -24.22
N VAL A 923 -2.76 20.63 -24.56
CA VAL A 923 -4.13 20.15 -24.40
C VAL A 923 -4.16 18.87 -23.59
N THR A 924 -5.24 18.63 -22.87
CA THR A 924 -5.40 17.37 -22.12
C THR A 924 -5.70 16.20 -23.04
N THR A 925 -5.50 14.98 -22.54
CA THR A 925 -5.75 13.73 -23.28
C THR A 925 -7.17 13.65 -23.89
N PRO A 926 -8.27 14.04 -23.20
CA PRO A 926 -9.60 14.05 -23.81
C PRO A 926 -9.75 15.02 -24.99
N ARG A 927 -9.03 16.16 -24.98
CA ARG A 927 -9.04 17.13 -26.07
C ARG A 927 -8.16 16.66 -27.24
N ALA A 928 -6.96 16.12 -26.97
CA ALA A 928 -6.12 15.50 -28.00
C ALA A 928 -6.86 14.37 -28.74
N ASP A 929 -7.59 13.51 -28.01
CA ASP A 929 -8.44 12.46 -28.59
C ASP A 929 -9.50 13.01 -29.55
N LEU A 930 -10.15 14.13 -29.20
CA LEU A 930 -11.09 14.82 -30.07
C LEU A 930 -10.40 15.37 -31.33
N LEU A 931 -9.24 16.00 -31.19
CA LEU A 931 -8.50 16.56 -32.34
C LEU A 931 -8.17 15.46 -33.36
N LEU A 932 -7.64 14.32 -32.90
CA LEU A 932 -7.34 13.17 -33.75
C LEU A 932 -8.60 12.58 -34.40
N GLN A 933 -9.72 12.48 -33.66
CA GLN A 933 -11.01 12.04 -34.21
C GLN A 933 -11.54 12.96 -35.32
N THR A 934 -11.15 14.24 -35.31
CA THR A 934 -11.50 15.21 -36.36
C THR A 934 -10.50 15.23 -37.53
N GLY A 935 -9.55 14.30 -37.56
CA GLY A 935 -8.59 14.14 -38.66
C GLY A 935 -7.27 14.89 -38.46
N MET A 936 -6.97 15.39 -37.26
CA MET A 936 -5.67 16.01 -36.98
C MET A 936 -4.56 14.96 -37.19
N PRO A 937 -3.50 15.26 -37.95
CA PRO A 937 -2.36 14.38 -38.08
C PRO A 937 -1.63 14.22 -36.73
N GLU A 938 -1.21 12.99 -36.40
CA GLU A 938 -0.56 12.68 -35.12
C GLU A 938 0.80 13.36 -34.97
N GLU A 939 1.50 13.62 -36.07
CA GLU A 939 2.77 14.38 -36.11
C GLU A 939 2.66 15.82 -35.61
N MET A 940 1.44 16.36 -35.49
CA MET A 940 1.23 17.66 -34.87
C MET A 940 1.48 17.63 -33.35
N ILE A 941 1.51 16.44 -32.74
CA ILE A 941 1.88 16.22 -31.33
C ILE A 941 3.41 16.23 -31.22
N VAL A 942 3.95 17.24 -30.56
CA VAL A 942 5.40 17.48 -30.50
C VAL A 942 6.02 17.28 -29.11
N ASP A 943 5.20 17.13 -28.08
CA ASP A 943 5.67 16.89 -26.70
C ASP A 943 4.52 16.33 -25.83
N ALA A 944 4.84 15.71 -24.69
CA ALA A 944 3.85 15.14 -23.76
C ALA A 944 4.32 15.07 -22.29
N TRP A 945 3.38 15.33 -21.39
CA TRP A 945 3.49 15.11 -19.94
C TRP A 945 2.44 14.09 -19.51
N LEU A 946 2.83 12.85 -19.20
CA LEU A 946 1.89 11.74 -19.04
C LEU A 946 2.09 10.99 -17.73
N SER A 947 1.05 10.29 -17.29
CA SER A 947 1.15 9.36 -16.17
C SER A 947 2.26 8.30 -16.41
N PRO A 948 3.08 7.93 -15.39
CA PRO A 948 4.22 7.04 -15.56
C PRO A 948 3.81 5.65 -16.04
N ARG A 949 4.58 5.00 -16.91
CA ARG A 949 4.28 3.62 -17.37
C ARG A 949 4.49 2.57 -16.27
N ALA A 950 5.51 2.74 -15.42
CA ALA A 950 5.86 1.78 -14.37
C ALA A 950 4.86 1.75 -13.20
N THR A 951 4.29 2.91 -12.83
CA THR A 951 3.23 3.00 -11.81
C THR A 951 1.83 2.90 -12.44
N GLY A 952 1.68 3.39 -13.67
CA GLY A 952 0.92 2.77 -14.75
C GLY A 952 -0.58 2.78 -14.66
N HIS A 953 -1.24 3.72 -13.97
CA HIS A 953 -2.71 3.73 -14.01
C HIS A 953 -3.24 5.16 -14.02
N SER A 954 -3.67 5.60 -15.18
CA SER A 954 -4.79 6.55 -15.22
C SER A 954 -6.04 5.81 -14.77
N ALA A 955 -6.94 6.50 -14.08
CA ALA A 955 -8.10 5.85 -13.49
C ALA A 955 -9.31 6.79 -13.44
N ARG A 956 -10.50 6.21 -13.65
CA ARG A 956 -11.77 6.92 -13.51
C ARG A 956 -12.21 7.04 -12.05
N ILE A 957 -11.37 7.64 -11.20
CA ILE A 957 -11.66 7.80 -9.77
C ILE A 957 -12.88 8.68 -9.51
N GLY A 958 -13.16 9.64 -10.40
CA GLY A 958 -14.34 10.51 -10.29
C GLY A 958 -15.66 9.80 -10.60
N ARG A 959 -15.66 8.61 -11.21
CA ARG A 959 -16.87 7.87 -11.56
C ARG A 959 -17.71 7.50 -10.35
N ALA A 960 -17.08 6.98 -9.30
CA ALA A 960 -17.81 6.59 -8.10
C ALA A 960 -18.42 7.79 -7.38
N MET A 961 -17.67 8.89 -7.26
CA MET A 961 -18.19 10.15 -6.72
C MET A 961 -19.40 10.63 -7.54
N ALA A 962 -19.27 10.62 -8.87
CA ALA A 962 -20.31 11.08 -9.77
C ALA A 962 -21.58 10.23 -9.73
N GLU A 963 -21.44 8.89 -9.65
CA GLU A 963 -22.53 7.94 -9.44
C GLU A 963 -23.23 8.20 -8.11
N THR A 964 -22.49 8.25 -7.00
CA THR A 964 -23.04 8.49 -5.66
C THR A 964 -23.82 9.80 -5.58
N LEU A 965 -23.25 10.92 -6.04
CA LEU A 965 -23.95 12.21 -6.01
C LEU A 965 -25.17 12.24 -6.94
N ARG A 966 -25.11 11.58 -8.09
CA ARG A 966 -26.24 11.47 -9.03
C ARG A 966 -27.40 10.71 -8.41
N ASP A 967 -27.13 9.56 -7.79
CA ASP A 967 -28.15 8.68 -7.23
C ASP A 967 -28.80 9.33 -6.00
N ALA A 968 -28.00 9.98 -5.15
CA ALA A 968 -28.52 10.78 -4.03
C ALA A 968 -29.41 11.93 -4.50
N LEU A 969 -29.00 12.68 -5.53
CA LEU A 969 -29.81 13.76 -6.11
C LEU A 969 -31.09 13.24 -6.78
N LYS A 970 -31.06 12.03 -7.35
CA LYS A 970 -32.23 11.40 -7.95
C LYS A 970 -33.24 11.00 -6.88
N ALA A 971 -32.78 10.48 -5.74
CA ALA A 971 -33.64 10.17 -4.60
C ALA A 971 -34.34 11.43 -4.04
N LEU A 972 -33.73 12.61 -4.20
CA LEU A 972 -34.21 13.91 -3.73
C LEU A 972 -34.80 14.79 -4.84
N SER A 973 -35.26 14.21 -5.95
CA SER A 973 -35.77 15.00 -7.10
C SER A 973 -36.96 15.90 -6.74
N THR A 974 -37.70 15.56 -5.69
CA THR A 974 -38.81 16.32 -5.12
C THR A 974 -38.65 16.41 -3.59
N PRO A 975 -37.90 17.39 -3.07
CA PRO A 975 -37.69 17.58 -1.63
C PRO A 975 -39.03 17.69 -0.88
N GLN A 976 -39.20 16.94 0.21
CA GLN A 976 -40.44 16.93 0.99
C GLN A 976 -40.32 17.77 2.28
N SER A 977 -39.11 18.20 2.62
CA SER A 977 -38.80 18.96 3.84
C SER A 977 -37.68 19.98 3.58
N ASP A 978 -37.51 20.93 4.49
CA ASP A 978 -36.38 21.87 4.47
C ASP A 978 -35.03 21.14 4.60
N ASP A 979 -34.99 20.03 5.34
CA ASP A 979 -33.79 19.19 5.49
C ASP A 979 -33.42 18.51 4.16
N ASP A 980 -34.41 17.99 3.42
CA ASP A 980 -34.21 17.43 2.08
C ASP A 980 -33.71 18.50 1.10
N ALA A 981 -34.26 19.72 1.20
CA ALA A 981 -33.87 20.85 0.35
C ALA A 981 -32.41 21.26 0.64
N ALA A 982 -32.03 21.35 1.91
CA ALA A 982 -30.67 21.65 2.35
C ALA A 982 -29.68 20.56 1.89
N LEU A 983 -30.05 19.28 2.02
CA LEU A 983 -29.23 18.15 1.56
C LEU A 983 -29.07 18.17 0.04
N ALA A 984 -30.15 18.35 -0.72
CA ALA A 984 -30.10 18.40 -2.18
C ALA A 984 -29.25 19.58 -2.69
N ALA A 985 -29.35 20.74 -2.04
CA ALA A 985 -28.54 21.91 -2.35
C ALA A 985 -27.06 21.67 -2.03
N SER A 986 -26.75 21.00 -0.92
CA SER A 986 -25.38 20.62 -0.53
C SER A 986 -24.75 19.60 -1.49
N LEU A 987 -25.52 18.60 -1.93
CA LEU A 987 -25.07 17.62 -2.93
C LEU A 987 -24.79 18.27 -4.29
N LYS A 988 -25.60 19.27 -4.69
CA LYS A 988 -25.35 20.08 -5.90
C LYS A 988 -24.10 20.94 -5.78
N ALA A 989 -23.88 21.54 -4.61
CA ALA A 989 -22.69 22.33 -4.32
C ALA A 989 -21.42 21.47 -4.36
N ALA A 990 -21.48 20.23 -3.85
CA ALA A 990 -20.32 19.35 -3.74
C ALA A 990 -19.58 19.15 -5.07
N TYR A 991 -20.24 18.73 -6.15
CA TYR A 991 -19.55 18.51 -7.42
C TYR A 991 -19.17 19.80 -8.16
N ARG A 992 -19.88 20.92 -7.91
CA ARG A 992 -19.56 22.23 -8.49
C ARG A 992 -18.31 22.82 -7.85
N GLU A 993 -18.23 22.74 -6.53
CA GLU A 993 -17.14 23.33 -5.75
C GLU A 993 -15.90 22.44 -5.72
N THR A 994 -16.04 21.11 -5.82
CA THR A 994 -14.88 20.17 -5.85
C THR A 994 -13.89 20.58 -6.94
N TYR A 995 -14.37 20.93 -8.13
CA TYR A 995 -13.54 21.43 -9.23
C TYR A 995 -12.69 22.65 -8.82
N GLY A 996 -13.27 23.61 -8.10
CA GLY A 996 -12.55 24.77 -7.61
C GLY A 996 -11.60 24.47 -6.45
N GLN A 997 -11.90 23.44 -5.64
CA GLN A 997 -11.05 23.05 -4.51
C GLN A 997 -9.78 22.33 -4.95
N ILE A 998 -9.85 21.44 -5.96
CA ILE A 998 -8.69 20.68 -6.44
C ILE A 998 -7.62 21.55 -7.12
N GLN A 999 -7.95 22.80 -7.49
CA GLN A 999 -7.03 23.79 -8.06
C GLN A 999 -6.28 24.59 -6.98
N ARG A 1000 -6.67 24.50 -5.71
CA ARG A 1000 -6.09 25.32 -4.64
C ARG A 1000 -4.88 24.61 -4.03
N PRO A 1001 -3.66 25.21 -4.08
CA PRO A 1001 -2.46 24.61 -3.47
C PRO A 1001 -2.63 24.27 -1.97
N THR A 1002 -3.40 25.10 -1.27
CA THR A 1002 -3.67 24.96 0.17
C THR A 1002 -4.76 23.93 0.49
N GLY A 1003 -5.49 23.42 -0.50
CA GLY A 1003 -6.59 22.46 -0.32
C GLY A 1003 -6.12 21.07 0.15
N SER A 1004 -7.05 20.25 0.67
CA SER A 1004 -6.75 18.87 1.10
C SER A 1004 -6.39 17.94 -0.08
N VAL A 1005 -6.86 18.29 -1.28
CA VAL A 1005 -6.50 17.72 -2.58
C VAL A 1005 -6.04 18.88 -3.45
N TYR A 1006 -4.85 18.78 -4.04
CA TYR A 1006 -4.30 19.75 -4.98
C TYR A 1006 -3.75 18.99 -6.20
N ARG A 1007 -4.48 19.07 -7.31
CA ARG A 1007 -4.24 18.37 -8.58
C ARG A 1007 -4.78 19.22 -9.73
N GLN A 1008 -4.01 20.23 -10.14
CA GLN A 1008 -4.39 21.08 -11.28
C GLN A 1008 -4.61 20.27 -12.57
N ASP A 1009 -3.82 19.21 -12.75
CA ASP A 1009 -3.96 18.27 -13.87
C ASP A 1009 -5.30 17.54 -13.91
N TRP A 1010 -5.90 17.26 -12.74
CA TRP A 1010 -7.24 16.70 -12.69
C TRP A 1010 -8.31 17.73 -13.06
N ALA A 1011 -8.15 18.97 -12.60
CA ALA A 1011 -9.07 20.06 -12.92
C ALA A 1011 -9.10 20.28 -14.44
N ASP A 1012 -7.92 20.41 -15.05
CA ASP A 1012 -7.77 20.61 -16.49
C ASP A 1012 -8.40 19.43 -17.27
N THR A 1013 -8.17 18.19 -16.81
CA THR A 1013 -8.75 17.00 -17.47
C THR A 1013 -10.29 17.00 -17.42
N VAL A 1014 -10.91 17.44 -16.32
CA VAL A 1014 -12.38 17.56 -16.22
C VAL A 1014 -12.90 18.58 -17.23
N ILE A 1015 -12.29 19.76 -17.31
CA ILE A 1015 -12.66 20.80 -18.29
C ILE A 1015 -12.47 20.29 -19.72
N GLY A 1016 -11.31 19.70 -20.02
CA GLY A 1016 -11.00 19.15 -21.33
C GLY A 1016 -12.02 18.09 -21.75
N HIS A 1017 -12.50 17.27 -20.81
CA HIS A 1017 -13.56 16.29 -21.06
C HIS A 1017 -14.92 16.95 -21.35
N CYS A 1018 -15.35 17.92 -20.54
CA CYS A 1018 -16.60 18.67 -20.76
C CYS A 1018 -16.61 19.35 -22.13
N TRP A 1019 -15.53 20.06 -22.44
CA TRP A 1019 -15.37 20.75 -23.72
C TRP A 1019 -15.36 19.76 -24.89
N ALA A 1020 -14.62 18.66 -24.78
CA ALA A 1020 -14.61 17.65 -25.82
C ALA A 1020 -15.98 16.99 -26.03
N ALA A 1021 -16.78 16.84 -24.97
CA ALA A 1021 -18.13 16.28 -25.06
C ALA A 1021 -19.09 17.19 -25.84
N ILE A 1022 -19.14 18.49 -25.50
CA ILE A 1022 -20.01 19.43 -26.21
C ILE A 1022 -19.55 19.65 -27.66
N THR A 1023 -18.24 19.72 -27.90
CA THR A 1023 -17.68 19.86 -29.24
C THR A 1023 -18.02 18.67 -30.13
N ARG A 1024 -17.94 17.42 -29.62
CA ARG A 1024 -18.41 16.23 -30.36
C ARG A 1024 -19.90 16.32 -30.70
N ALA A 1025 -20.73 16.81 -29.78
CA ALA A 1025 -22.16 16.94 -30.00
C ALA A 1025 -22.48 17.95 -31.12
N VAL A 1026 -21.86 19.13 -31.09
CA VAL A 1026 -22.10 20.16 -32.13
C VAL A 1026 -21.51 19.77 -33.48
N ILE A 1027 -20.35 19.09 -33.54
CA ILE A 1027 -19.80 18.55 -34.79
C ILE A 1027 -20.77 17.54 -35.40
N ARG A 1028 -21.27 16.59 -34.60
CA ARG A 1028 -22.24 15.59 -35.07
C ARG A 1028 -23.51 16.26 -35.59
N ILE A 1029 -24.07 17.22 -34.86
CA ILE A 1029 -25.26 17.96 -35.26
C ILE A 1029 -25.02 18.73 -36.56
N GLY A 1030 -23.93 19.50 -36.63
CA GLY A 1030 -23.59 20.32 -37.79
C GLY A 1030 -23.33 19.49 -39.05
N THR A 1031 -22.65 18.36 -38.92
CA THR A 1031 -22.39 17.45 -40.06
C THR A 1031 -23.64 16.71 -40.53
N GLN A 1032 -24.56 16.36 -39.64
CA GLN A 1032 -25.79 15.63 -39.99
C GLN A 1032 -26.92 16.53 -40.49
N THR A 1033 -27.03 17.75 -39.94
CA THR A 1033 -28.19 18.63 -40.15
C THR A 1033 -27.85 19.93 -40.87
N GLY A 1034 -26.56 20.26 -40.99
CA GLY A 1034 -26.10 21.57 -41.48
C GLY A 1034 -26.29 22.71 -40.48
N ARG A 1035 -26.86 22.47 -39.28
CA ARG A 1035 -27.07 23.50 -38.27
C ARG A 1035 -25.87 23.60 -37.34
N TRP A 1036 -25.27 24.78 -37.28
CA TRP A 1036 -24.10 25.08 -36.46
C TRP A 1036 -24.42 26.11 -35.38
N PRO A 1037 -23.76 26.07 -34.22
CA PRO A 1037 -24.02 27.02 -33.15
C PRO A 1037 -23.57 28.44 -33.53
N VAL A 1038 -24.30 29.45 -33.07
CA VAL A 1038 -23.89 30.87 -33.14
C VAL A 1038 -22.95 31.24 -31.98
N ALA A 1039 -22.99 30.50 -30.88
CA ALA A 1039 -21.99 30.58 -29.81
C ALA A 1039 -21.84 29.24 -29.09
N LEU A 1040 -20.68 29.03 -28.48
CA LEU A 1040 -20.31 27.81 -27.78
C LEU A 1040 -19.49 28.16 -26.54
N ASP A 1041 -19.93 27.68 -25.38
CA ASP A 1041 -19.19 27.75 -24.11
C ASP A 1041 -18.81 26.32 -23.66
N ILE A 1042 -18.16 26.21 -22.49
CA ILE A 1042 -17.69 24.92 -21.93
C ILE A 1042 -18.79 23.86 -21.78
N ASP A 1043 -20.03 24.27 -21.50
CA ASP A 1043 -21.18 23.41 -21.24
C ASP A 1043 -22.45 23.83 -21.96
N CYS A 1044 -22.43 24.88 -22.80
CA CYS A 1044 -23.63 25.38 -23.47
C CYS A 1044 -23.39 25.70 -24.94
N ALA A 1045 -24.31 25.30 -25.82
CA ALA A 1045 -24.31 25.63 -27.25
C ALA A 1045 -25.56 26.43 -27.60
N TYR A 1046 -25.38 27.51 -28.36
CA TYR A 1046 -26.44 28.47 -28.68
C TYR A 1046 -26.79 28.41 -30.16
N TYR A 1047 -28.07 28.34 -30.49
CA TYR A 1047 -28.58 28.28 -31.86
C TYR A 1047 -29.62 29.38 -32.08
N ALA A 1048 -29.58 30.03 -33.25
CA ALA A 1048 -30.60 30.99 -33.64
C ALA A 1048 -31.92 30.26 -33.99
N THR A 1049 -33.05 30.84 -33.58
CA THR A 1049 -34.40 30.28 -33.77
C THR A 1049 -35.48 31.36 -33.88
N SER A 1050 -36.60 31.01 -34.50
CA SER A 1050 -37.79 31.86 -34.62
C SER A 1050 -38.85 31.53 -33.55
N PRO A 1051 -39.73 32.48 -33.17
CA PRO A 1051 -40.68 32.30 -32.07
C PRO A 1051 -41.67 31.16 -32.31
N ALA A 1052 -42.08 30.96 -33.56
CA ALA A 1052 -43.02 29.92 -33.95
C ALA A 1052 -42.51 28.48 -33.72
N ALA A 1053 -41.19 28.30 -33.58
CA ALA A 1053 -40.56 26.99 -33.38
C ALA A 1053 -40.19 26.73 -31.90
N LEU A 1054 -40.34 27.72 -31.01
CA LEU A 1054 -40.01 27.58 -29.59
C LEU A 1054 -41.12 26.85 -28.81
N PRO A 1055 -40.78 26.09 -27.75
CA PRO A 1055 -39.45 25.67 -27.33
C PRO A 1055 -38.96 24.38 -28.03
N PHE A 1056 -39.67 23.91 -29.07
CA PHE A 1056 -39.46 22.60 -29.68
C PHE A 1056 -38.34 22.55 -30.72
N ASP A 1057 -37.75 23.68 -31.09
CA ASP A 1057 -36.65 23.77 -32.05
C ASP A 1057 -35.36 23.17 -31.49
N ASN A 1058 -35.24 21.86 -31.60
CA ASN A 1058 -34.09 21.08 -31.19
C ASN A 1058 -33.26 20.67 -32.44
N PRO A 1059 -32.01 21.14 -32.59
CA PRO A 1059 -31.18 20.82 -33.76
C PRO A 1059 -30.68 19.37 -33.78
N GLY A 1060 -31.04 18.53 -32.79
CA GLY A 1060 -30.62 17.13 -32.71
C GLY A 1060 -29.90 16.76 -31.41
N PHE A 1061 -30.02 17.59 -30.38
CA PHE A 1061 -29.56 17.26 -29.04
C PHE A 1061 -30.44 16.19 -28.40
N ASP A 1062 -29.81 15.29 -27.65
CA ASP A 1062 -30.50 14.34 -26.79
C ASP A 1062 -30.91 15.06 -25.51
N THR A 1063 -32.23 15.17 -25.28
CA THR A 1063 -32.84 15.90 -24.16
C THR A 1063 -33.34 15.00 -23.04
N THR A 1064 -32.96 13.72 -23.04
CA THR A 1064 -33.26 12.80 -21.94
C THR A 1064 -32.69 13.31 -20.61
N ASP A 1065 -33.37 13.00 -19.49
CA ASP A 1065 -32.95 13.45 -18.15
C ASP A 1065 -31.81 12.57 -17.59
N ALA A 1066 -30.63 12.67 -18.19
CA ALA A 1066 -29.41 11.99 -17.77
C ALA A 1066 -28.20 12.94 -17.76
N PRO A 1067 -27.16 12.67 -16.92
CA PRO A 1067 -25.93 13.47 -16.93
C PRO A 1067 -25.26 13.47 -18.31
N GLY A 1068 -24.75 14.62 -18.74
CA GLY A 1068 -24.11 14.77 -20.06
C GLY A 1068 -25.09 14.90 -21.24
N LYS A 1069 -26.40 14.89 -20.98
CA LYS A 1069 -27.46 15.23 -21.95
C LYS A 1069 -27.81 16.70 -21.87
N PHE A 1070 -28.61 17.20 -22.81
CA PHE A 1070 -28.83 18.64 -22.94
C PHE A 1070 -30.20 19.07 -22.42
N ALA A 1071 -30.28 20.27 -21.89
CA ALA A 1071 -31.50 20.93 -21.48
C ALA A 1071 -31.55 22.33 -22.07
N ILE A 1072 -32.76 22.83 -22.33
CA ILE A 1072 -32.93 24.24 -22.65
C ILE A 1072 -32.64 25.04 -21.37
N LYS A 1073 -31.57 25.83 -21.38
CA LYS A 1073 -31.14 26.69 -20.26
C LYS A 1073 -31.73 28.08 -20.36
N SER A 1074 -31.80 28.60 -21.57
CA SER A 1074 -32.25 29.97 -21.81
C SER A 1074 -32.85 30.09 -23.20
N ILE A 1075 -33.91 30.89 -23.28
CA ILE A 1075 -34.46 31.41 -24.52
C ILE A 1075 -34.40 32.93 -24.36
N GLN A 1076 -33.67 33.60 -25.25
CA GLN A 1076 -33.42 35.04 -25.18
C GLN A 1076 -33.68 35.65 -26.55
N THR A 1077 -34.08 36.92 -26.60
CA THR A 1077 -34.07 37.66 -27.88
C THR A 1077 -32.62 37.81 -28.36
N ILE A 1078 -32.40 37.96 -29.67
CA ILE A 1078 -31.05 38.23 -30.20
C ILE A 1078 -30.43 39.47 -29.56
N GLU A 1079 -31.22 40.50 -29.27
CA GLU A 1079 -30.74 41.71 -28.60
C GLU A 1079 -30.26 41.43 -27.16
N GLN A 1080 -31.02 40.64 -26.38
CA GLN A 1080 -30.61 40.23 -25.04
C GLN A 1080 -29.35 39.36 -25.07
N PHE A 1081 -29.27 38.45 -26.03
CA PHE A 1081 -28.09 37.61 -26.24
C PHE A 1081 -26.84 38.44 -26.59
N ARG A 1082 -26.98 39.42 -27.50
CA ARG A 1082 -25.92 40.38 -27.85
C ARG A 1082 -25.50 41.21 -26.65
N ALA A 1083 -26.45 41.77 -25.89
CA ALA A 1083 -26.15 42.59 -24.72
C ALA A 1083 -25.43 41.80 -23.61
N GLY A 1084 -25.80 40.53 -23.39
CA GLY A 1084 -25.17 39.67 -22.40
C GLY A 1084 -23.74 39.23 -22.77
N ARG A 1085 -23.40 39.21 -24.06
CA ARG A 1085 -22.07 38.80 -24.57
C ARG A 1085 -21.16 39.98 -24.92
N GLY A 1086 -21.71 41.10 -25.38
CA GLY A 1086 -20.95 42.30 -25.74
C GLY A 1086 -20.33 43.06 -24.57
N ALA A 1087 -20.67 42.69 -23.33
CA ALA A 1087 -20.08 43.22 -22.10
C ALA A 1087 -18.90 42.36 -21.55
N ARG A 1088 -18.57 41.23 -22.17
CA ARG A 1088 -17.53 40.28 -21.72
C ARG A 1088 -16.29 40.28 -22.58
#